data_AF-A0A4S2LZE7-F1
#
_entry.id   AF-A0A4S2LZE7-F1
#
_cell.length_a   1.000
_cell.length_b   1.000
_cell.length_c   1.000
_cell.angle_alpha   90.00
_cell.angle_beta   90.00
_cell.angle_gamma   90.00
#
_symmetry.space_group_name_H-M   'P 1'
#
loop_
_entity.id
_entity.type
_entity.pdbx_description
1 polymer ?
#
loop_
_entity_poly.entity_id
_entity_poly.type
_entity_poly.pdbx_seq_one_letter_code
_entity_poly.pdbx_strand_id
1 'polypeptide(L)'
;MDATAESVASAFAVVLGQEQGDRRLAEQRLTALEVLDSYPIVLANLTTNEQVAVGIRQLAAITLKQYVYNHWSETECPNFKPPQPSDEVKLQVRIRLLHSLGDPVRLIRTAIAQSITAVAQYDWPDNWPNLLGELTRMLDEVAMGTDLSPEQSKAITHGAMQALVGLSAEVSDLDIPQITPVLIPSLVRILCDGQRFGDATRRNAVSVVSNLVNTTLALNDKSIFYASVGCHLRPCINSLIAGLTSTDHSLEESAFESEVIQLLTTLCVEMHGFVSSHLDGGLPGLTTALWQILQRVTNFYVQLKVFSRRRDPSCGGQLSEDEDVVDSDGESIEYDNLVYSLLEFLNGLASTKRYRSKLGSYLPDVSYQLARLLQLPDSTIRRWSSSVAEFLEDSQDALSCSVRLSVLDVMKKFSELFPGWSFGLNKTLNQLFSTAELQHSRGDPDWWKLLEVALLLVGTFSSCLVRHQAAGAPDVETAGIPIQLDAICGRYLLPSLRQSDLPFLKVAALHCIARLSIHDYPGGPRLEDLPAVLADALSQSQPSVLRVASVKALGSVGSRLRQVCAAVSTPMSAITQHLPNLVASVVDCLSSFGEPILDDGLYALYAVLRIDPQGFTLSAQSQVTAILVDLFKHCLSVASTLSVYLDILHTIQETGNQSSSEALEQAFLPMLLTCLEQQDTLESVVVEAAMQVLCVLIRGSTPTLNSIFMQRIFPAVVHIAITSSDSIIISRSCEVLRCYLAVGVDRVLEWHDDEGNNGIGYILHVTSRLLDPSGPAEWATAAGRLVCALLLRVQTEQLRENSDLLLRGTLARLSTLPLISSETAGSTRTLYTLDDGAINTSDLVAGSVGGARQSLVFVFIVLCRLQPQAVIDFLSSVPDPLGQPVMAKVMRLWCACQPFYFASHEIRVSVLALSNLLLHAIKSGDTRLMQITTTGEEIDDDSSNNVAARTRNKQSSKPKVYLQIPLLVKMYKLLIHELAKILEEEEDDNEGEEEDTDTEYGDDENGSHTGERLDTDESTHDEPTANPSPYAESDDDSDGGLEVDDPIFSNDPVMTVDIKEHLCELFRTLSQQPFYNEFSRYHTGSELAVLQQVGVLSFS
;
A
#
# COMPACT_ATOMS: atom_id res chain seq x y z
N MET A 1 26.62 -47.50 -11.52
CA MET A 1 26.51 -47.13 -12.94
C MET A 1 26.75 -45.64 -12.95
N ASP A 2 27.71 -45.17 -13.74
CA ASP A 2 28.06 -43.75 -13.77
C ASP A 2 27.32 -43.08 -14.93
N ALA A 3 26.93 -41.81 -14.74
CA ALA A 3 26.47 -41.00 -15.84
C ALA A 3 27.61 -40.84 -16.84
N THR A 4 27.36 -41.10 -18.13
CA THR A 4 28.35 -40.90 -19.19
C THR A 4 28.08 -39.60 -19.93
N ALA A 5 29.13 -38.86 -20.30
CA ALA A 5 29.01 -37.61 -21.07
C ALA A 5 28.24 -37.78 -22.38
N GLU A 6 28.39 -38.91 -23.07
CA GLU A 6 27.67 -39.23 -24.31
C GLU A 6 26.15 -39.35 -24.08
N SER A 7 25.74 -40.04 -23.01
CA SER A 7 24.32 -40.21 -22.67
C SER A 7 23.65 -38.88 -22.31
N VAL A 8 24.35 -38.00 -21.58
CA VAL A 8 23.82 -36.68 -21.20
C VAL A 8 23.79 -35.75 -22.42
N ALA A 9 24.85 -35.72 -23.23
CA ALA A 9 24.94 -34.90 -24.43
C ALA A 9 23.89 -35.27 -25.49
N SER A 10 23.65 -36.57 -25.74
CA SER A 10 22.60 -37.01 -26.67
C SER A 10 21.19 -36.67 -26.16
N ALA A 11 20.94 -36.80 -24.85
CA ALA A 11 19.67 -36.36 -24.28
C ALA A 11 19.46 -34.85 -24.46
N PHE A 12 20.49 -34.02 -24.21
CA PHE A 12 20.44 -32.58 -24.47
C PHE A 12 20.26 -32.24 -25.96
N ALA A 13 20.90 -32.98 -26.87
CA ALA A 13 20.73 -32.77 -28.31
C ALA A 13 19.28 -33.02 -28.76
N VAL A 14 18.60 -34.02 -28.20
CA VAL A 14 17.16 -34.26 -28.44
C VAL A 14 16.29 -33.16 -27.84
N VAL A 15 16.58 -32.70 -26.61
CA VAL A 15 15.83 -31.60 -25.95
C VAL A 15 15.93 -30.29 -26.73
N LEU A 16 17.11 -29.99 -27.26
CA LEU A 16 17.39 -28.81 -28.09
C LEU A 16 16.89 -28.96 -29.54
N GLY A 17 16.32 -30.10 -29.92
CA GLY A 17 15.85 -30.38 -31.29
C GLY A 17 16.98 -30.52 -32.33
N GLN A 18 18.22 -30.72 -31.88
CA GLN A 18 19.39 -30.94 -32.74
C GLN A 18 19.46 -32.40 -33.25
N GLU A 19 18.90 -33.35 -32.49
CA GLU A 19 18.73 -34.75 -32.87
C GLU A 19 17.24 -35.13 -32.92
N GLN A 20 16.86 -36.03 -33.83
CA GLN A 20 15.51 -36.58 -33.87
C GLN A 20 15.29 -37.55 -32.70
N GLY A 21 14.30 -37.26 -31.84
CA GLY A 21 13.94 -38.12 -30.71
C GLY A 21 12.69 -37.62 -29.98
N ASP A 22 12.21 -38.42 -29.02
CA ASP A 22 11.11 -38.00 -28.13
C ASP A 22 11.68 -37.15 -26.98
N ARG A 23 11.35 -35.85 -27.00
CA ARG A 23 11.79 -34.88 -25.98
C ARG A 23 11.36 -35.30 -24.57
N ARG A 24 10.15 -35.85 -24.40
CA ARG A 24 9.67 -36.29 -23.07
C ARG A 24 10.52 -37.42 -22.52
N LEU A 25 10.93 -38.34 -23.41
CA LEU A 25 11.78 -39.47 -23.04
C LEU A 25 13.21 -39.02 -22.74
N ALA A 26 13.73 -38.01 -23.45
CA ALA A 26 15.02 -37.39 -23.15
C ALA A 26 15.03 -36.66 -21.79
N GLU A 27 13.98 -35.91 -21.47
CA GLU A 27 13.80 -35.26 -20.17
C GLU A 27 13.70 -36.30 -19.03
N GLN A 28 12.91 -37.38 -19.21
CA GLN A 28 12.84 -38.49 -18.24
C GLN A 28 14.20 -39.17 -18.01
N ARG A 29 15.02 -39.31 -19.06
CA ARG A 29 16.37 -39.85 -18.93
C ARG A 29 17.27 -38.93 -18.11
N LEU A 30 17.20 -37.62 -18.31
CA LEU A 30 17.97 -36.64 -17.52
C LEU A 30 17.57 -36.70 -16.04
N THR A 31 16.27 -36.77 -15.73
CA THR A 31 15.80 -36.96 -14.34
C THR A 31 16.29 -38.27 -13.72
N ALA A 32 16.37 -39.35 -14.49
CA ALA A 32 16.90 -40.62 -14.00
C ALA A 32 18.42 -40.57 -13.73
N LEU A 33 19.16 -39.79 -14.51
CA LEU A 33 20.61 -39.60 -14.35
C LEU A 33 20.94 -38.65 -13.18
N GLU A 34 20.01 -37.78 -12.80
CA GLU A 34 20.15 -36.78 -11.72
C GLU A 34 20.51 -37.41 -10.37
N VAL A 35 20.12 -38.67 -10.12
CA VAL A 35 20.35 -39.39 -8.86
C VAL A 35 21.78 -39.97 -8.75
N LEU A 36 22.61 -39.85 -9.80
CA LEU A 36 23.95 -40.42 -9.83
C LEU A 36 25.03 -39.43 -9.37
N ASP A 37 25.91 -39.83 -8.45
CA ASP A 37 27.01 -38.98 -7.92
C ASP A 37 27.91 -38.35 -9.00
N SER A 38 28.12 -39.06 -10.11
CA SER A 38 28.92 -38.59 -11.25
C SER A 38 28.23 -37.51 -12.10
N TYR A 39 26.92 -37.35 -11.98
CA TYR A 39 26.10 -36.47 -12.83
C TYR A 39 26.54 -34.99 -12.81
N PRO A 40 26.71 -34.32 -11.65
CA PRO A 40 27.17 -32.94 -11.61
C PRO A 40 28.59 -32.75 -12.19
N ILE A 41 29.47 -33.76 -12.05
CA ILE A 41 30.81 -33.74 -12.67
C ILE A 41 30.70 -33.82 -14.19
N VAL A 42 29.79 -34.67 -14.71
CA VAL A 42 29.53 -34.78 -16.15
C VAL A 42 28.98 -33.47 -16.70
N LEU A 43 28.04 -32.83 -16.00
CA LEU A 43 27.52 -31.52 -16.39
C LEU A 43 28.64 -30.48 -16.43
N ALA A 44 29.48 -30.40 -15.39
CA ALA A 44 30.64 -29.51 -15.38
C ALA A 44 31.57 -29.81 -16.57
N ASN A 45 31.91 -31.08 -16.83
CA ASN A 45 32.77 -31.47 -17.95
C ASN A 45 32.19 -31.07 -19.31
N LEU A 46 30.88 -31.27 -19.52
CA LEU A 46 30.21 -30.85 -20.75
C LEU A 46 30.24 -29.33 -20.93
N THR A 47 30.03 -28.58 -19.85
CA THR A 47 30.14 -27.12 -19.86
C THR A 47 31.55 -26.66 -20.22
N THR A 48 32.60 -27.28 -19.64
CA THR A 48 34.02 -26.90 -19.84
C THR A 48 34.62 -27.35 -21.17
N ASN A 49 34.01 -28.30 -21.88
CA ASN A 49 34.59 -28.87 -23.10
C ASN A 49 34.28 -28.02 -24.35
N GLU A 50 35.28 -27.29 -24.84
CA GLU A 50 35.18 -26.45 -26.04
C GLU A 50 34.82 -27.20 -27.33
N GLN A 51 35.02 -28.53 -27.38
CA GLN A 51 34.68 -29.35 -28.55
C GLN A 51 33.18 -29.67 -28.65
N VAL A 52 32.40 -29.39 -27.61
CA VAL A 52 30.96 -29.63 -27.56
C VAL A 52 30.20 -28.41 -28.13
N ALA A 53 29.07 -28.65 -28.78
CA ALA A 53 28.23 -27.57 -29.33
C ALA A 53 27.77 -26.59 -28.23
N VAL A 54 27.83 -25.28 -28.50
CA VAL A 54 27.52 -24.22 -27.52
C VAL A 54 26.17 -24.41 -26.84
N GLY A 55 25.12 -24.80 -27.58
CA GLY A 55 23.79 -25.04 -27.00
C GLY A 55 23.77 -26.16 -25.95
N ILE A 56 24.54 -27.24 -26.15
CA ILE A 56 24.66 -28.34 -25.19
C ILE A 56 25.46 -27.88 -23.97
N ARG A 57 26.55 -27.12 -24.18
CA ARG A 57 27.38 -26.56 -23.09
C ARG A 57 26.56 -25.61 -22.21
N GLN A 58 25.75 -24.75 -22.82
CA GLN A 58 24.88 -23.81 -22.11
C GLN A 58 23.80 -24.54 -21.32
N LEU A 59 23.12 -25.53 -21.93
CA LEU A 59 22.11 -26.33 -21.25
C LEU A 59 22.72 -27.15 -20.09
N ALA A 60 23.95 -27.65 -20.25
CA ALA A 60 24.68 -28.34 -19.18
C ALA A 60 24.96 -27.41 -17.98
N ALA A 61 25.38 -26.16 -18.23
CA ALA A 61 25.61 -25.16 -17.19
C ALA A 61 24.32 -24.77 -16.44
N ILE A 62 23.23 -24.53 -17.18
CA ILE A 62 21.91 -24.22 -16.59
C ILE A 62 21.40 -25.40 -15.75
N THR A 63 21.55 -26.62 -16.27
CA THR A 63 21.15 -27.85 -15.55
C THR A 63 22.01 -28.05 -14.30
N LEU A 64 23.31 -27.71 -14.36
CA LEU A 64 24.20 -27.77 -13.19
C LEU A 64 23.77 -26.76 -12.12
N LYS A 65 23.45 -25.53 -12.50
CA LYS A 65 22.90 -24.52 -11.58
C LYS A 65 21.62 -25.03 -10.91
N GLN A 66 20.69 -25.58 -11.68
CA GLN A 66 19.45 -26.16 -11.14
C GLN A 66 19.71 -27.36 -10.21
N TYR A 67 20.70 -28.18 -10.55
CA TYR A 67 21.13 -29.30 -9.70
C TYR A 67 21.64 -28.80 -8.35
N VAL A 68 22.42 -27.71 -8.32
CA VAL A 68 22.92 -27.11 -7.07
C VAL A 68 21.76 -26.70 -6.16
N TYR A 69 20.78 -25.94 -6.66
CA TYR A 69 19.63 -25.53 -5.84
C TYR A 69 18.78 -26.69 -5.29
N ASN A 70 18.80 -27.83 -5.97
CA ASN A 70 17.97 -28.97 -5.62
C ASN A 70 18.71 -30.02 -4.78
N HIS A 71 20.03 -30.19 -4.93
CA HIS A 71 20.75 -31.34 -4.36
C HIS A 71 21.96 -30.95 -3.50
N TRP A 72 22.39 -29.69 -3.44
CA TRP A 72 23.72 -29.35 -2.88
C TRP A 72 23.82 -29.48 -1.35
N SER A 73 22.76 -29.12 -0.62
CA SER A 73 22.73 -29.13 0.85
C SER A 73 21.38 -29.62 1.38
N GLU A 74 21.38 -30.66 2.22
CA GLU A 74 20.14 -31.20 2.82
C GLU A 74 19.47 -30.20 3.78
N THR A 75 20.26 -29.36 4.46
CA THR A 75 19.79 -28.44 5.49
C THR A 75 19.43 -27.06 4.98
N GLU A 76 20.09 -26.59 3.91
CA GLU A 76 19.98 -25.21 3.43
C GLU A 76 19.18 -25.09 2.13
N CYS A 77 19.02 -26.15 1.34
CA CYS A 77 18.21 -26.10 0.14
C CYS A 77 16.71 -26.17 0.51
N PRO A 78 15.88 -25.15 0.19
CA PRO A 78 14.47 -25.13 0.57
C PRO A 78 13.64 -26.23 -0.11
N ASN A 79 14.05 -26.66 -1.30
CA ASN A 79 13.40 -27.72 -2.10
C ASN A 79 14.34 -28.91 -2.34
N PHE A 80 15.08 -29.32 -1.30
CA PHE A 80 16.08 -30.39 -1.39
C PHE A 80 15.47 -31.70 -1.93
N LYS A 81 16.18 -32.30 -2.89
CA LYS A 81 15.93 -33.60 -3.48
C LYS A 81 17.15 -34.47 -3.20
N PRO A 82 16.99 -35.69 -2.66
CA PRO A 82 18.11 -36.59 -2.48
C PRO A 82 18.59 -37.14 -3.85
N PRO A 83 19.90 -37.43 -4.01
CA PRO A 83 20.94 -37.48 -2.97
C PRO A 83 21.82 -36.22 -2.89
N GLN A 84 22.36 -35.93 -1.71
CA GLN A 84 23.39 -34.90 -1.55
C GLN A 84 24.73 -35.36 -2.18
N PRO A 85 25.41 -34.54 -3.00
CA PRO A 85 26.70 -34.90 -3.57
C PRO A 85 27.78 -34.95 -2.47
N SER A 86 28.68 -35.92 -2.58
CA SER A 86 29.84 -36.03 -1.67
C SER A 86 30.80 -34.84 -1.79
N ASP A 87 31.59 -34.58 -0.74
CA ASP A 87 32.53 -33.47 -0.72
C ASP A 87 33.59 -33.53 -1.84
N GLU A 88 34.02 -34.74 -2.23
CA GLU A 88 34.92 -34.94 -3.37
C GLU A 88 34.26 -34.50 -4.69
N VAL A 89 32.98 -34.84 -4.89
CA VAL A 89 32.21 -34.41 -6.06
C VAL A 89 32.06 -32.89 -6.08
N LYS A 90 31.72 -32.29 -4.94
CA LYS A 90 31.62 -30.82 -4.80
C LYS A 90 32.95 -30.14 -5.15
N LEU A 91 34.07 -30.65 -4.62
CA LEU A 91 35.42 -30.13 -4.90
C LEU A 91 35.76 -30.17 -6.40
N GLN A 92 35.47 -31.29 -7.08
CA GLN A 92 35.71 -31.44 -8.51
C GLN A 92 34.88 -30.44 -9.34
N VAL A 93 33.63 -30.21 -8.97
CA VAL A 93 32.75 -29.22 -9.64
C VAL A 93 33.32 -27.81 -9.44
N ARG A 94 33.68 -27.43 -8.21
CA ARG A 94 34.25 -26.11 -7.88
C ARG A 94 35.50 -25.80 -8.71
N ILE A 95 36.46 -26.74 -8.79
CA ILE A 95 37.71 -26.57 -9.56
C ILE A 95 37.42 -26.39 -11.05
N ARG A 96 36.53 -27.20 -11.62
CA ARG A 96 36.20 -27.17 -13.06
C ARG A 96 35.51 -25.87 -13.47
N LEU A 97 34.59 -25.38 -12.64
CA LEU A 97 33.91 -24.11 -12.88
C LEU A 97 34.90 -22.94 -12.86
N LEU A 98 35.78 -22.85 -11.84
CA LEU A 98 36.78 -21.78 -11.74
C LEU A 98 37.72 -21.73 -12.94
N HIS A 99 38.21 -22.89 -13.40
CA HIS A 99 39.11 -22.97 -14.55
C HIS A 99 38.46 -22.51 -15.86
N SER A 100 37.14 -22.42 -15.91
CA SER A 100 36.38 -22.18 -17.15
C SER A 100 35.79 -20.76 -17.22
N LEU A 101 36.08 -19.91 -16.24
CA LEU A 101 35.72 -18.50 -16.27
C LEU A 101 36.35 -17.73 -17.44
N GLY A 102 37.43 -18.25 -18.03
CA GLY A 102 38.08 -17.71 -19.21
C GLY A 102 37.55 -18.21 -20.56
N ASP A 103 36.39 -18.88 -20.60
CA ASP A 103 35.86 -19.48 -21.83
C ASP A 103 35.75 -18.47 -22.99
N PRO A 104 36.08 -18.81 -24.24
CA PRO A 104 35.95 -17.89 -25.37
C PRO A 104 34.50 -17.44 -25.62
N VAL A 105 33.50 -18.27 -25.26
CA VAL A 105 32.08 -17.98 -25.49
C VAL A 105 31.46 -17.29 -24.28
N ARG A 106 31.00 -16.04 -24.46
CA ARG A 106 30.43 -15.22 -23.40
C ARG A 106 29.23 -15.84 -22.68
N LEU A 107 28.27 -16.40 -23.41
CA LEU A 107 27.09 -17.05 -22.83
C LEU A 107 27.47 -18.20 -21.88
N ILE A 108 28.55 -18.92 -22.20
CA ILE A 108 29.06 -19.99 -21.35
C ILE A 108 29.73 -19.42 -20.10
N ARG A 109 30.53 -18.34 -20.23
CA ARG A 109 31.10 -17.64 -19.06
C ARG A 109 30.02 -17.15 -18.09
N THR A 110 28.95 -16.51 -18.58
CA THR A 110 27.85 -16.04 -17.74
C THR A 110 27.16 -17.21 -17.02
N ALA A 111 26.88 -18.31 -17.71
CA ALA A 111 26.28 -19.49 -17.10
C ALA A 111 27.21 -20.19 -16.07
N ILE A 112 28.53 -20.19 -16.31
CA ILE A 112 29.54 -20.67 -15.35
C ILE A 112 29.57 -19.77 -14.12
N ALA A 113 29.63 -18.45 -14.30
CA ALA A 113 29.61 -17.48 -13.20
C ALA A 113 28.37 -17.65 -12.32
N GLN A 114 27.17 -17.78 -12.91
CA GLN A 114 25.94 -18.05 -12.17
C GLN A 114 25.97 -19.40 -11.43
N SER A 115 26.61 -20.42 -12.00
CA SER A 115 26.79 -21.71 -11.34
C SER A 115 27.74 -21.60 -10.14
N ILE A 116 28.80 -20.78 -10.24
CA ILE A 116 29.71 -20.48 -9.13
C ILE A 116 28.98 -19.75 -8.02
N THR A 117 28.19 -18.71 -8.34
CA THR A 117 27.38 -17.98 -7.35
C THR A 117 26.39 -18.91 -6.65
N ALA A 118 25.70 -19.78 -7.39
CA ALA A 118 24.78 -20.76 -6.80
C ALA A 118 25.47 -21.74 -5.84
N VAL A 119 26.69 -22.19 -6.18
CA VAL A 119 27.49 -23.04 -5.27
C VAL A 119 27.96 -22.24 -4.05
N ALA A 120 28.39 -21.00 -4.25
CA ALA A 120 28.90 -20.15 -3.20
C ALA A 120 27.83 -19.79 -2.15
N GLN A 121 26.56 -19.65 -2.54
CA GLN A 121 25.45 -19.43 -1.60
C GLN A 121 25.39 -20.47 -0.46
N TYR A 122 25.84 -21.70 -0.72
CA TYR A 122 25.84 -22.80 0.25
C TYR A 122 27.22 -23.10 0.84
N ASP A 123 28.28 -22.82 0.07
CA ASP A 123 29.64 -23.25 0.42
C ASP A 123 30.55 -22.10 0.88
N TRP A 124 30.25 -20.84 0.58
CA TRP A 124 31.09 -19.69 0.92
C TRP A 124 30.51 -18.94 2.13
N PRO A 125 31.31 -18.52 3.12
CA PRO A 125 32.77 -18.59 3.17
C PRO A 125 33.35 -19.90 3.73
N ASP A 126 32.58 -20.71 4.47
CA ASP A 126 33.11 -21.78 5.32
C ASP A 126 33.71 -22.98 4.55
N ASN A 127 32.99 -23.49 3.54
CA ASN A 127 33.36 -24.68 2.78
C ASN A 127 34.14 -24.38 1.48
N TRP A 128 34.26 -23.09 1.11
CA TRP A 128 35.00 -22.61 -0.07
C TRP A 128 35.76 -21.28 0.20
N PRO A 129 36.64 -21.22 1.21
CA PRO A 129 37.23 -19.96 1.69
C PRO A 129 38.12 -19.24 0.65
N ASN A 130 38.78 -19.98 -0.24
CA ASN A 130 39.72 -19.42 -1.21
C ASN A 130 39.07 -18.82 -2.47
N LEU A 131 37.73 -18.89 -2.61
CA LEU A 131 37.01 -18.46 -3.81
C LEU A 131 37.33 -17.01 -4.20
N LEU A 132 37.19 -16.08 -3.26
CA LEU A 132 37.47 -14.67 -3.49
C LEU A 132 38.93 -14.42 -3.88
N GLY A 133 39.87 -15.08 -3.18
CA GLY A 133 41.31 -14.96 -3.47
C GLY A 133 41.66 -15.39 -4.89
N GLU A 134 41.05 -16.48 -5.40
CA GLU A 134 41.23 -16.94 -6.78
C GLU A 134 40.64 -15.98 -7.81
N LEU A 135 39.46 -15.41 -7.54
CA LEU A 135 38.85 -14.40 -8.41
C LEU A 135 39.69 -13.12 -8.50
N THR A 136 40.17 -12.61 -7.36
CA THR A 136 41.04 -11.43 -7.34
C THR A 136 42.39 -11.71 -8.03
N ARG A 137 42.98 -12.90 -7.80
CA ARG A 137 44.22 -13.32 -8.48
C ARG A 137 44.05 -13.30 -10.00
N MET A 138 42.93 -13.83 -10.52
CA MET A 138 42.64 -13.79 -11.96
C MET A 138 42.56 -12.35 -12.51
N LEU A 139 41.94 -11.43 -11.77
CA LEU A 139 41.86 -10.02 -12.17
C LEU A 139 43.20 -9.27 -12.09
N ASP A 140 44.07 -9.65 -11.16
CA ASP A 140 45.40 -9.06 -11.01
C ASP A 140 46.39 -9.60 -12.04
N GLU A 141 46.31 -10.87 -12.41
CA GLU A 141 47.15 -11.47 -13.47
C GLU A 141 46.90 -10.84 -14.84
N VAL A 142 45.64 -10.51 -15.14
CA VAL A 142 45.27 -9.75 -16.34
C VAL A 142 45.76 -8.30 -16.25
N ALA A 143 45.79 -7.72 -15.05
CA ALA A 143 46.28 -6.36 -14.82
C ALA A 143 47.75 -6.18 -15.17
N MET A 144 48.56 -7.14 -14.72
CA MET A 144 50.02 -7.13 -14.74
C MET A 144 50.61 -7.39 -16.13
N GLY A 145 49.77 -7.61 -17.15
CA GLY A 145 50.21 -7.71 -18.55
C GLY A 145 50.99 -9.00 -18.84
N THR A 146 50.57 -10.12 -18.26
CA THR A 146 51.09 -11.46 -18.58
C THR A 146 50.90 -11.80 -20.07
N ASP A 147 51.60 -12.84 -20.59
CA ASP A 147 51.63 -13.29 -22.01
C ASP A 147 50.27 -13.75 -22.61
N LEU A 148 49.14 -13.26 -22.09
CA LEU A 148 47.78 -13.55 -22.54
C LEU A 148 47.41 -12.69 -23.75
N SER A 149 46.64 -13.27 -24.68
CA SER A 149 46.06 -12.48 -25.76
C SER A 149 45.03 -11.47 -25.23
N PRO A 150 44.79 -10.35 -25.94
CA PRO A 150 43.78 -9.37 -25.55
C PRO A 150 42.37 -9.98 -25.41
N GLU A 151 42.02 -10.96 -26.23
CA GLU A 151 40.73 -11.65 -26.18
C GLU A 151 40.58 -12.54 -24.94
N GLN A 152 41.64 -13.29 -24.60
CA GLN A 152 41.66 -14.10 -23.37
C GLN A 152 41.63 -13.24 -22.11
N SER A 153 42.33 -12.10 -22.13
CA SER A 153 42.32 -11.12 -21.03
C SER A 153 40.93 -10.56 -20.80
N LYS A 154 40.20 -10.22 -21.87
CA LYS A 154 38.81 -9.78 -21.81
C LYS A 154 37.86 -10.89 -21.31
N ALA A 155 38.04 -12.12 -21.78
CA ALA A 155 37.21 -13.26 -21.38
C ALA A 155 37.34 -13.56 -19.88
N ILE A 156 38.57 -13.69 -19.37
CA ILE A 156 38.84 -13.95 -17.94
C ILE A 156 38.28 -12.82 -17.07
N THR A 157 38.53 -11.56 -17.46
CA THR A 157 38.02 -10.40 -16.69
C THR A 157 36.50 -10.41 -16.65
N HIS A 158 35.84 -10.65 -17.78
CA HIS A 158 34.38 -10.70 -17.86
C HIS A 158 33.81 -11.82 -16.97
N GLY A 159 34.31 -13.05 -17.08
CA GLY A 159 33.82 -14.18 -16.28
C GLY A 159 34.05 -13.99 -14.78
N ALA A 160 35.24 -13.54 -14.38
CA ALA A 160 35.55 -13.26 -12.98
C ALA A 160 34.67 -12.12 -12.41
N MET A 161 34.46 -11.04 -13.17
CA MET A 161 33.59 -9.94 -12.76
C MET A 161 32.13 -10.36 -12.62
N GLN A 162 31.60 -11.17 -13.55
CA GLN A 162 30.24 -11.72 -13.44
C GLN A 162 30.06 -12.59 -12.18
N ALA A 163 31.06 -13.41 -11.84
CA ALA A 163 31.01 -14.19 -10.60
C ALA A 163 31.05 -13.29 -9.35
N LEU A 164 31.88 -12.24 -9.36
CA LEU A 164 31.99 -11.29 -8.27
C LEU A 164 30.71 -10.48 -8.04
N VAL A 165 29.97 -10.10 -9.09
CA VAL A 165 28.66 -9.44 -8.95
C VAL A 165 27.73 -10.29 -8.09
N GLY A 166 27.55 -11.57 -8.45
CA GLY A 166 26.71 -12.48 -7.68
C GLY A 166 27.23 -12.72 -6.26
N LEU A 167 28.55 -12.86 -6.07
CA LEU A 167 29.14 -13.06 -4.74
C LEU A 167 29.03 -11.86 -3.83
N SER A 168 29.15 -10.65 -4.37
CA SER A 168 29.11 -9.41 -3.59
C SER A 168 27.80 -9.19 -2.84
N ALA A 169 26.70 -9.77 -3.33
CA ALA A 169 25.39 -9.75 -2.67
C ALA A 169 25.30 -10.71 -1.47
N GLU A 170 26.16 -11.73 -1.42
CA GLU A 170 26.20 -12.73 -0.34
C GLU A 170 27.20 -12.36 0.78
N VAL A 171 27.92 -11.23 0.64
CA VAL A 171 28.92 -10.79 1.62
C VAL A 171 28.22 -10.36 2.91
N SER A 172 28.56 -11.02 4.02
CA SER A 172 28.08 -10.60 5.33
C SER A 172 28.79 -9.35 5.82
N ASP A 173 28.11 -8.63 6.71
CA ASP A 173 28.62 -7.46 7.41
C ASP A 173 29.89 -7.76 8.23
N LEU A 174 30.02 -8.98 8.75
CA LEU A 174 31.19 -9.48 9.49
C LEU A 174 32.44 -9.68 8.62
N ASP A 175 32.25 -10.00 7.33
CA ASP A 175 33.35 -10.34 6.42
C ASP A 175 33.97 -9.11 5.74
N ILE A 176 33.27 -7.97 5.75
CA ILE A 176 33.67 -6.71 5.11
C ILE A 176 35.11 -6.29 5.41
N PRO A 177 35.60 -6.26 6.67
CA PRO A 177 36.95 -5.77 6.96
C PRO A 177 38.07 -6.64 6.36
N GLN A 178 37.79 -7.90 6.07
CA GLN A 178 38.76 -8.84 5.50
C GLN A 178 38.74 -8.84 3.96
N ILE A 179 37.54 -8.73 3.38
CA ILE A 179 37.30 -8.82 1.94
C ILE A 179 37.70 -7.54 1.22
N THR A 180 37.29 -6.39 1.77
CA THR A 180 37.33 -5.10 1.08
C THR A 180 38.75 -4.63 0.71
N PRO A 181 39.78 -4.73 1.59
CA PRO A 181 41.13 -4.28 1.26
C PRO A 181 41.81 -5.06 0.11
N VAL A 182 41.35 -6.29 -0.12
CA VAL A 182 41.88 -7.16 -1.19
C VAL A 182 41.15 -6.92 -2.50
N LEU A 183 39.83 -6.75 -2.45
CA LEU A 183 38.97 -6.71 -3.64
C LEU A 183 38.86 -5.29 -4.25
N ILE A 184 38.65 -4.25 -3.43
CA ILE A 184 38.39 -2.89 -3.94
C ILE A 184 39.52 -2.33 -4.81
N PRO A 185 40.83 -2.49 -4.50
CA PRO A 185 41.89 -1.97 -5.36
C PRO A 185 41.80 -2.49 -6.81
N SER A 186 41.48 -3.76 -7.00
CA SER A 186 41.34 -4.38 -8.32
C SER A 186 40.08 -3.89 -9.04
N LEU A 187 38.97 -3.69 -8.31
CA LEU A 187 37.73 -3.12 -8.85
C LEU A 187 37.89 -1.66 -9.29
N VAL A 188 38.51 -0.82 -8.46
CA VAL A 188 38.77 0.60 -8.78
C VAL A 188 39.65 0.71 -10.03
N ARG A 189 40.66 -0.14 -10.16
CA ARG A 189 41.50 -0.19 -11.36
C ARG A 189 40.71 -0.52 -12.63
N ILE A 190 39.76 -1.46 -12.58
CA ILE A 190 38.89 -1.79 -13.71
C ILE A 190 37.96 -0.62 -14.03
N LEU A 191 37.39 -0.02 -12.98
CA LEU A 191 36.44 1.07 -13.08
C LEU A 191 37.01 2.32 -13.78
N CYS A 192 38.23 2.74 -13.42
CA CYS A 192 38.83 3.97 -13.94
C CYS A 192 39.56 3.81 -15.30
N ASP A 193 39.75 2.58 -15.83
CA ASP A 193 40.47 2.32 -17.09
C ASP A 193 39.52 1.95 -18.26
N GLY A 194 38.87 2.98 -18.83
CA GLY A 194 37.98 2.83 -19.98
C GLY A 194 38.67 2.49 -21.31
N GLN A 195 40.00 2.48 -21.38
CA GLN A 195 40.74 2.10 -22.59
C GLN A 195 40.93 0.58 -22.67
N ARG A 196 41.14 -0.09 -21.52
CA ARG A 196 41.35 -1.54 -21.45
C ARG A 196 40.05 -2.33 -21.26
N PHE A 197 39.09 -1.77 -20.52
CA PHE A 197 37.85 -2.46 -20.14
C PHE A 197 36.63 -1.78 -20.77
N GLY A 198 35.71 -2.57 -21.32
CA GLY A 198 34.45 -2.07 -21.88
C GLY A 198 33.41 -1.77 -20.80
N ASP A 199 32.37 -1.02 -21.18
CA ASP A 199 31.41 -0.45 -20.22
C ASP A 199 30.62 -1.49 -19.44
N ALA A 200 30.25 -2.63 -20.04
CA ALA A 200 29.60 -3.72 -19.30
C ALA A 200 30.48 -4.29 -18.17
N THR A 201 31.80 -4.40 -18.39
CA THR A 201 32.73 -4.88 -17.35
C THR A 201 32.94 -3.83 -16.25
N ARG A 202 32.97 -2.56 -16.63
CA ARG A 202 33.06 -1.43 -15.69
C ARG A 202 31.78 -1.27 -14.87
N ARG A 203 30.61 -1.49 -15.49
CA ARG A 203 29.29 -1.54 -14.86
C ARG A 203 29.25 -2.59 -13.75
N ASN A 204 29.68 -3.81 -14.05
CA ASN A 204 29.80 -4.87 -13.05
C ASN A 204 30.75 -4.49 -11.90
N ALA A 205 31.83 -3.75 -12.18
CA ALA A 205 32.73 -3.27 -11.13
C ALA A 205 32.06 -2.25 -10.21
N VAL A 206 31.23 -1.34 -10.76
CA VAL A 206 30.42 -0.41 -9.97
C VAL A 206 29.42 -1.17 -9.12
N SER A 207 28.67 -2.12 -9.69
CA SER A 207 27.67 -2.91 -8.96
C SER A 207 28.28 -3.64 -7.74
N VAL A 208 29.44 -4.29 -7.91
CA VAL A 208 30.17 -4.91 -6.80
C VAL A 208 30.57 -3.89 -5.74
N VAL A 209 31.09 -2.72 -6.14
CA VAL A 209 31.43 -1.64 -5.21
C VAL A 209 30.18 -1.15 -4.46
N SER A 210 29.06 -0.94 -5.15
CA SER A 210 27.80 -0.49 -4.56
C SER A 210 27.28 -1.49 -3.52
N ASN A 211 27.32 -2.79 -3.80
CA ASN A 211 26.92 -3.83 -2.84
C ASN A 211 27.78 -3.80 -1.58
N LEU A 212 29.10 -3.63 -1.73
CA LEU A 212 30.02 -3.50 -0.60
C LEU A 212 29.77 -2.22 0.20
N VAL A 213 29.49 -1.10 -0.47
CA VAL A 213 29.10 0.16 0.20
C VAL A 213 27.81 -0.06 1.01
N ASN A 214 26.76 -0.59 0.40
CA ASN A 214 25.48 -0.83 1.07
C ASN A 214 25.63 -1.76 2.28
N THR A 215 26.42 -2.83 2.16
CA THR A 215 26.73 -3.73 3.27
C THR A 215 27.47 -3.02 4.40
N THR A 216 28.43 -2.12 4.08
CA THR A 216 29.12 -1.33 5.10
C THR A 216 28.22 -0.31 5.78
N LEU A 217 27.21 0.21 5.08
CA LEU A 217 26.24 1.15 5.64
C LEU A 217 25.27 0.47 6.60
N ALA A 218 24.89 -0.78 6.32
CA ALA A 218 24.06 -1.59 7.21
C ALA A 218 24.67 -1.81 8.60
N LEU A 219 26.01 -1.73 8.73
CA LEU A 219 26.72 -1.81 10.02
C LEU A 219 26.52 -0.58 10.93
N ASN A 220 25.99 0.52 10.39
CA ASN A 220 25.81 1.81 11.07
C ASN A 220 27.10 2.38 11.72
N ASP A 221 28.29 1.89 11.34
CA ASP A 221 29.59 2.42 11.74
C ASP A 221 30.33 2.97 10.53
N LYS A 222 30.29 4.31 10.40
CA LYS A 222 30.93 5.03 9.29
C LYS A 222 32.45 4.84 9.25
N SER A 223 33.10 4.51 10.36
CA SER A 223 34.55 4.32 10.41
C SER A 223 35.00 3.11 9.58
N ILE A 224 34.19 2.05 9.54
CA ILE A 224 34.43 0.83 8.76
C ILE A 224 34.42 1.15 7.26
N PHE A 225 33.45 1.96 6.82
CA PHE A 225 33.41 2.46 5.45
C PHE A 225 34.70 3.24 5.11
N TYR A 226 35.11 4.21 5.93
CA TYR A 226 36.30 5.03 5.63
C TYR A 226 37.58 4.20 5.59
N ALA A 227 37.73 3.23 6.51
CA ALA A 227 38.90 2.38 6.59
C ALA A 227 38.98 1.36 5.45
N SER A 228 37.83 0.81 5.04
CA SER A 228 37.77 -0.36 4.15
C SER A 228 37.46 0.02 2.71
N VAL A 229 36.42 0.82 2.45
CA VAL A 229 35.94 1.14 1.09
C VAL A 229 36.38 2.55 0.67
N GLY A 230 36.10 3.55 1.50
CA GLY A 230 36.29 4.97 1.19
C GLY A 230 37.74 5.33 0.86
N CYS A 231 38.72 4.77 1.57
CA CYS A 231 40.14 5.02 1.33
C CYS A 231 40.58 4.70 -0.11
N HIS A 232 39.95 3.70 -0.74
CA HIS A 232 40.25 3.26 -2.10
C HIS A 232 39.36 3.92 -3.15
N LEU A 233 38.13 4.35 -2.82
CA LEU A 233 37.27 5.12 -3.73
C LEU A 233 37.73 6.56 -3.91
N ARG A 234 38.35 7.13 -2.87
CA ARG A 234 38.80 8.53 -2.84
C ARG A 234 39.57 8.98 -4.10
N PRO A 235 40.55 8.22 -4.65
CA PRO A 235 41.30 8.65 -5.83
C PRO A 235 40.52 8.62 -7.15
N CYS A 236 39.41 7.85 -7.24
CA CYS A 236 38.68 7.66 -8.50
C CYS A 236 37.42 8.54 -8.60
N ILE A 237 36.85 9.00 -7.49
CA ILE A 237 35.55 9.71 -7.49
C ILE A 237 35.51 10.92 -8.44
N ASN A 238 36.59 11.72 -8.51
CA ASN A 238 36.66 12.87 -9.43
C ASN A 238 36.75 12.44 -10.90
N SER A 239 37.43 11.32 -11.18
CA SER A 239 37.51 10.75 -12.53
C SER A 239 36.15 10.21 -13.00
N LEU A 240 35.37 9.62 -12.09
CA LEU A 240 34.02 9.14 -12.39
C LEU A 240 33.08 10.28 -12.75
N ILE A 241 33.08 11.34 -11.93
CA ILE A 241 32.26 12.54 -12.18
C ILE A 241 32.68 13.22 -13.48
N ALA A 242 33.98 13.30 -13.78
CA ALA A 242 34.47 13.84 -15.04
C ALA A 242 34.06 12.98 -16.27
N GLY A 243 33.95 11.65 -16.10
CA GLY A 243 33.44 10.75 -17.13
C GLY A 243 31.96 11.02 -17.46
N LEU A 244 31.14 11.25 -16.43
CA LEU A 244 29.71 11.58 -16.56
C LEU A 244 29.44 12.93 -17.22
N THR A 245 30.43 13.84 -17.28
CA THR A 245 30.27 15.16 -17.93
C THR A 245 30.84 15.22 -19.35
N SER A 246 31.30 14.09 -19.89
CA SER A 246 31.84 14.00 -21.25
C SER A 246 30.76 14.23 -22.33
N THR A 247 31.18 14.75 -23.48
CA THR A 247 30.29 15.16 -24.58
C THR A 247 29.87 14.05 -25.53
N ASP A 248 30.64 12.95 -25.57
CA ASP A 248 30.31 11.78 -26.37
C ASP A 248 29.29 10.95 -25.59
N HIS A 249 28.15 10.65 -26.22
CA HIS A 249 27.05 9.97 -25.55
C HIS A 249 26.45 8.92 -26.47
N SER A 250 26.52 7.67 -26.03
CA SER A 250 25.94 6.51 -26.71
C SER A 250 24.89 5.83 -25.82
N LEU A 251 23.97 5.09 -26.45
CA LEU A 251 23.01 4.27 -25.73
C LEU A 251 23.71 3.16 -24.91
N GLU A 252 24.82 2.63 -25.42
CA GLU A 252 25.60 1.57 -24.76
C GLU A 252 26.24 2.03 -23.44
N GLU A 253 26.65 3.30 -23.34
CA GLU A 253 27.23 3.88 -22.13
C GLU A 253 26.18 4.14 -21.03
N SER A 254 24.91 4.29 -21.39
CA SER A 254 23.85 4.72 -20.46
C SER A 254 23.66 3.79 -19.25
N ALA A 255 23.84 2.48 -19.43
CA ALA A 255 23.75 1.49 -18.35
C ALA A 255 24.91 1.63 -17.35
N PHE A 256 26.12 1.94 -17.82
CA PHE A 256 27.26 2.21 -16.94
C PHE A 256 27.07 3.53 -16.20
N GLU A 257 26.63 4.59 -16.89
CA GLU A 257 26.37 5.90 -16.27
C GLU A 257 25.29 5.82 -15.19
N SER A 258 24.23 5.03 -15.40
CA SER A 258 23.14 4.79 -14.45
C SER A 258 23.65 4.22 -13.12
N GLU A 259 24.46 3.16 -13.17
CA GLU A 259 25.07 2.54 -11.98
C GLU A 259 26.03 3.50 -11.25
N VAL A 260 26.81 4.29 -11.99
CA VAL A 260 27.70 5.30 -11.38
C VAL A 260 26.88 6.38 -10.67
N ILE A 261 25.77 6.84 -11.27
CA ILE A 261 24.87 7.80 -10.63
C ILE A 261 24.25 7.21 -9.36
N GLN A 262 23.80 5.96 -9.37
CA GLN A 262 23.27 5.30 -8.17
C GLN A 262 24.30 5.19 -7.05
N LEU A 263 25.54 4.80 -7.36
CA LEU A 263 26.64 4.81 -6.39
C LEU A 263 26.87 6.22 -5.82
N LEU A 264 26.85 7.25 -6.68
CA LEU A 264 26.98 8.63 -6.23
C LEU A 264 25.80 9.08 -5.37
N THR A 265 24.58 8.64 -5.66
CA THR A 265 23.39 8.88 -4.83
C THR A 265 23.61 8.36 -3.41
N THR A 266 23.96 7.08 -3.26
CA THR A 266 24.24 6.47 -1.97
C THR A 266 25.36 7.22 -1.23
N LEU A 267 26.46 7.51 -1.92
CA LEU A 267 27.59 8.23 -1.30
C LEU A 267 27.22 9.66 -0.88
N CYS A 268 26.40 10.37 -1.66
CA CYS A 268 25.99 11.74 -1.34
C CYS A 268 24.97 11.79 -0.19
N VAL A 269 24.00 10.88 -0.14
CA VAL A 269 22.95 10.86 0.89
C VAL A 269 23.50 10.29 2.20
N GLU A 270 24.05 9.08 2.16
CA GLU A 270 24.46 8.34 3.36
C GLU A 270 25.86 8.76 3.86
N MET A 271 26.78 9.04 2.93
CA MET A 271 28.19 9.35 3.20
C MET A 271 28.60 10.77 2.83
N HIS A 272 27.73 11.76 3.05
CA HIS A 272 27.95 13.17 2.68
C HIS A 272 29.31 13.76 3.14
N GLY A 273 29.83 13.31 4.29
CA GLY A 273 31.15 13.70 4.81
C GLY A 273 32.30 13.29 3.88
N PHE A 274 32.24 12.08 3.33
CA PHE A 274 33.22 11.53 2.39
C PHE A 274 33.26 12.35 1.09
N VAL A 275 32.10 12.60 0.50
CA VAL A 275 31.99 13.39 -0.74
C VAL A 275 32.49 14.81 -0.53
N SER A 276 32.09 15.47 0.58
CA SER A 276 32.51 16.85 0.85
C SER A 276 34.03 17.02 1.04
N SER A 277 34.73 15.97 1.46
CA SER A 277 36.16 16.00 1.77
C SER A 277 37.07 15.64 0.60
N HIS A 278 36.53 15.00 -0.43
CA HIS A 278 37.32 14.35 -1.48
C HIS A 278 36.94 14.75 -2.90
N LEU A 279 35.85 15.49 -3.08
CA LEU A 279 35.44 16.00 -4.37
C LEU A 279 36.21 17.29 -4.74
N ASP A 280 36.81 17.31 -5.92
CA ASP A 280 37.55 18.48 -6.42
C ASP A 280 36.61 19.67 -6.64
N GLY A 281 36.88 20.80 -5.98
CA GLY A 281 35.98 21.96 -5.99
C GLY A 281 34.78 21.84 -5.03
N GLY A 282 34.71 20.78 -4.21
CA GLY A 282 33.70 20.57 -3.19
C GLY A 282 32.27 20.58 -3.73
N LEU A 283 31.31 20.95 -2.89
CA LEU A 283 29.90 20.99 -3.23
C LEU A 283 29.56 21.79 -4.52
N PRO A 284 30.18 22.96 -4.81
CA PRO A 284 30.01 23.68 -6.09
C PRO A 284 30.42 22.89 -7.34
N GLY A 285 31.49 22.08 -7.25
CA GLY A 285 31.93 21.21 -8.33
C GLY A 285 30.89 20.15 -8.68
N LEU A 286 30.31 19.51 -7.64
CA LEU A 286 29.24 18.54 -7.80
C LEU A 286 27.98 19.16 -8.43
N THR A 287 27.56 20.35 -7.99
CA THR A 287 26.39 21.02 -8.57
C THR A 287 26.59 21.39 -10.04
N THR A 288 27.83 21.77 -10.43
CA THR A 288 28.16 22.07 -11.82
C THR A 288 28.10 20.82 -12.69
N ALA A 289 28.67 19.71 -12.20
CA ALA A 289 28.61 18.43 -12.89
C ALA A 289 27.17 17.91 -13.01
N LEU A 290 26.38 17.99 -11.94
CA LEU A 290 24.96 17.62 -11.93
C LEU A 290 24.18 18.39 -12.99
N TRP A 291 24.41 19.70 -13.12
CA TRP A 291 23.76 20.50 -14.15
C TRP A 291 24.11 20.05 -15.56
N GLN A 292 25.40 19.77 -15.82
CA GLN A 292 25.86 19.26 -17.12
C GLN A 292 25.24 17.89 -17.44
N ILE A 293 25.22 16.98 -16.47
CA ILE A 293 24.61 15.66 -16.60
C ILE A 293 23.11 15.80 -16.89
N LEU A 294 22.39 16.59 -16.10
CA LEU A 294 20.95 16.80 -16.27
C LEU A 294 20.60 17.36 -17.65
N GLN A 295 21.32 18.40 -18.10
CA GLN A 295 21.12 18.95 -19.43
C GLN A 295 21.41 17.92 -20.53
N ARG A 296 22.51 17.19 -20.43
CA ARG A 296 22.92 16.19 -21.42
C ARG A 296 21.89 15.07 -21.52
N VAL A 297 21.55 14.46 -20.38
CA VAL A 297 20.59 13.35 -20.29
C VAL A 297 19.22 13.77 -20.84
N THR A 298 18.74 14.96 -20.43
CA THR A 298 17.46 15.50 -20.89
C THR A 298 17.47 15.81 -22.39
N ASN A 299 18.55 16.39 -22.91
CA ASN A 299 18.67 16.69 -24.33
C ASN A 299 18.64 15.42 -25.17
N PHE A 300 19.38 14.38 -24.76
CA PHE A 300 19.40 13.12 -25.50
C PHE A 300 18.06 12.40 -25.41
N TYR A 301 17.42 12.34 -24.23
CA TYR A 301 16.07 11.78 -24.05
C TYR A 301 15.06 12.42 -25.02
N VAL A 302 14.99 13.75 -25.01
CA VAL A 302 14.04 14.50 -25.86
C VAL A 302 14.32 14.27 -27.35
N GLN A 303 15.59 14.20 -27.77
CA GLN A 303 15.92 13.91 -29.17
C GLN A 303 15.65 12.45 -29.56
N LEU A 304 15.82 11.52 -28.64
CA LEU A 304 15.67 10.09 -28.88
C LEU A 304 14.22 9.62 -28.87
N LYS A 305 13.42 10.06 -27.88
CA LYS A 305 12.08 9.55 -27.58
C LYS A 305 10.95 10.54 -27.92
N VAL A 306 11.20 11.85 -27.82
CA VAL A 306 10.15 12.88 -28.02
C VAL A 306 10.09 13.35 -29.48
N PHE A 307 11.23 13.45 -30.18
CA PHE A 307 11.31 13.91 -31.58
C PHE A 307 11.74 12.82 -32.56
N SER A 308 11.45 11.56 -32.27
CA SER A 308 11.91 10.37 -32.99
C SER A 308 11.62 10.43 -34.51
N ARG A 309 10.51 11.08 -34.91
CA ARG A 309 10.11 11.27 -36.32
C ARG A 309 10.98 12.23 -37.16
N ARG A 310 11.84 13.04 -36.53
CA ARG A 310 12.63 14.09 -37.21
C ARG A 310 14.05 13.68 -37.61
N ARG A 311 14.48 12.45 -37.31
CA ARG A 311 15.81 11.99 -37.72
C ARG A 311 15.89 11.86 -39.24
N ASP A 312 16.88 12.55 -39.82
CA ASP A 312 17.20 12.49 -41.25
C ASP A 312 17.68 11.08 -41.61
N PRO A 313 17.03 10.36 -42.57
CA PRO A 313 17.46 9.02 -42.99
C PRO A 313 18.88 8.96 -43.58
N SER A 314 19.54 10.11 -43.82
CA SER A 314 20.94 10.23 -44.24
C SER A 314 21.98 9.87 -43.16
N CYS A 315 21.62 9.98 -41.88
CA CYS A 315 22.53 9.72 -40.77
C CYS A 315 22.52 8.21 -40.47
N GLY A 316 23.50 7.49 -41.01
CA GLY A 316 23.62 6.03 -41.00
C GLY A 316 23.81 5.37 -39.62
N GLY A 317 22.82 5.48 -38.75
CA GLY A 317 22.64 4.66 -37.55
C GLY A 317 21.16 4.34 -37.41
N GLN A 318 20.75 3.20 -37.98
CA GLN A 318 19.43 2.63 -37.74
C GLN A 318 19.35 2.25 -36.26
N LEU A 319 18.56 3.00 -35.50
CA LEU A 319 18.03 2.62 -34.20
C LEU A 319 16.62 3.21 -34.14
N SER A 320 15.62 2.40 -34.50
CA SER A 320 14.22 2.69 -34.18
C SER A 320 14.01 2.52 -32.67
N GLU A 321 13.01 3.21 -32.09
CA GLU A 321 12.56 2.94 -30.71
C GLU A 321 12.22 1.46 -30.47
N ASP A 322 11.91 0.70 -31.54
CA ASP A 322 11.53 -0.71 -31.54
C ASP A 322 12.71 -1.68 -31.73
N GLU A 323 13.94 -1.20 -31.92
CA GLU A 323 15.14 -2.06 -31.95
C GLU A 323 15.75 -2.09 -30.55
N ASP A 324 15.55 -3.20 -29.84
CA ASP A 324 16.17 -3.44 -28.53
C ASP A 324 17.69 -3.32 -28.68
N VAL A 325 18.26 -2.25 -28.13
CA VAL A 325 19.72 -2.12 -28.02
C VAL A 325 20.14 -3.08 -26.92
N VAL A 326 20.59 -4.25 -27.34
CA VAL A 326 21.07 -5.26 -26.42
C VAL A 326 22.53 -4.95 -26.11
N ASP A 327 22.87 -4.89 -24.83
CA ASP A 327 24.24 -4.77 -24.39
C ASP A 327 25.04 -6.00 -24.79
N SER A 328 26.35 -5.89 -24.58
CA SER A 328 27.24 -6.98 -24.95
C SER A 328 26.96 -8.30 -24.18
N ASP A 329 26.25 -8.26 -23.04
CA ASP A 329 25.82 -9.39 -22.19
C ASP A 329 24.48 -10.02 -22.61
N GLY A 330 23.73 -9.40 -23.53
CA GLY A 330 22.40 -9.88 -23.90
C GLY A 330 21.25 -9.18 -23.17
N GLU A 331 21.55 -8.14 -22.37
CA GLU A 331 20.55 -7.37 -21.62
C GLU A 331 20.04 -6.20 -22.44
N SER A 332 18.73 -5.98 -22.49
CA SER A 332 18.14 -4.80 -23.14
C SER A 332 18.53 -3.53 -22.40
N ILE A 333 19.16 -2.60 -23.10
CA ILE A 333 19.51 -1.29 -22.57
C ILE A 333 18.36 -0.33 -22.80
N GLU A 334 17.69 0.03 -21.72
CA GLU A 334 16.69 1.08 -21.72
C GLU A 334 17.29 2.39 -21.22
N TYR A 335 17.26 3.41 -22.08
CA TYR A 335 17.73 4.74 -21.71
C TYR A 335 16.94 5.36 -20.54
N ASP A 336 15.71 4.90 -20.34
CA ASP A 336 14.81 5.36 -19.29
C ASP A 336 15.41 5.06 -17.89
N ASN A 337 16.20 3.98 -17.75
CA ASN A 337 16.92 3.65 -16.51
C ASN A 337 17.92 4.73 -16.09
N LEU A 338 18.65 5.32 -17.05
CA LEU A 338 19.55 6.45 -16.74
C LEU A 338 18.78 7.67 -16.25
N VAL A 339 17.58 7.91 -16.80
CA VAL A 339 16.71 9.00 -16.34
C VAL A 339 16.21 8.70 -14.92
N TYR A 340 15.76 7.48 -14.63
CA TYR A 340 15.33 7.09 -13.28
C TYR A 340 16.45 7.26 -12.25
N SER A 341 17.67 6.78 -12.52
CA SER A 341 18.82 6.97 -11.61
C SER A 341 19.12 8.45 -11.37
N LEU A 342 18.99 9.30 -12.40
CA LEU A 342 19.19 10.74 -12.26
C LEU A 342 18.08 11.41 -11.42
N LEU A 343 16.83 10.99 -11.57
CA LEU A 343 15.71 11.49 -10.77
C LEU A 343 15.84 11.07 -9.30
N GLU A 344 16.22 9.82 -9.04
CA GLU A 344 16.53 9.33 -7.71
C GLU A 344 17.69 10.11 -7.08
N PHE A 345 18.74 10.40 -7.86
CA PHE A 345 19.85 11.23 -7.40
C PHE A 345 19.40 12.63 -7.00
N LEU A 346 18.61 13.30 -7.85
CA LEU A 346 18.05 14.61 -7.55
C LEU A 346 17.16 14.60 -6.30
N ASN A 347 16.34 13.56 -6.13
CA ASN A 347 15.47 13.41 -4.97
C ASN A 347 16.26 13.17 -3.68
N GLY A 348 17.28 12.31 -3.71
CA GLY A 348 18.17 12.07 -2.58
C GLY A 348 18.93 13.33 -2.15
N LEU A 349 19.44 14.10 -3.12
CA LEU A 349 20.07 15.39 -2.85
C LEU A 349 19.08 16.42 -2.27
N ALA A 350 17.87 16.52 -2.80
CA ALA A 350 16.84 17.42 -2.28
C ALA A 350 16.42 17.07 -0.84
N SER A 351 16.32 15.77 -0.55
CA SER A 351 15.96 15.26 0.78
C SER A 351 17.04 15.54 1.82
N THR A 352 18.30 15.68 1.41
CA THR A 352 19.42 15.96 2.31
C THR A 352 19.59 17.47 2.59
N LYS A 353 19.39 17.91 3.85
CA LYS A 353 19.40 19.34 4.27
C LYS A 353 20.58 20.16 3.73
N ARG A 354 21.80 19.59 3.74
CA ARG A 354 23.02 20.26 3.25
C ARG A 354 22.97 20.58 1.75
N TYR A 355 22.51 19.64 0.93
CA TYR A 355 22.45 19.77 -0.52
C TYR A 355 21.23 20.57 -0.96
N ARG A 356 20.11 20.46 -0.23
CA ARG A 356 18.88 21.21 -0.44
C ARG A 356 19.11 22.71 -0.61
N SER A 357 19.78 23.36 0.35
CA SER A 357 20.03 24.82 0.28
C SER A 357 20.76 25.27 -0.99
N LYS A 358 21.70 24.44 -1.51
CA LYS A 358 22.42 24.73 -2.75
C LYS A 358 21.61 24.42 -4.00
N LEU A 359 20.86 23.32 -4.00
CA LEU A 359 19.95 22.96 -5.10
C LEU A 359 18.87 24.04 -5.30
N GLY A 360 18.41 24.67 -4.22
CA GLY A 360 17.45 25.76 -4.24
C GLY A 360 17.86 26.93 -5.16
N SER A 361 19.16 27.23 -5.26
CA SER A 361 19.66 28.32 -6.13
C SER A 361 19.55 28.01 -7.64
N TYR A 362 19.49 26.73 -8.01
CA TYR A 362 19.35 26.26 -9.39
C TYR A 362 17.94 25.72 -9.68
N LEU A 363 17.02 25.83 -8.73
CA LEU A 363 15.67 25.27 -8.81
C LEU A 363 14.90 25.66 -10.09
N PRO A 364 14.96 26.91 -10.60
CA PRO A 364 14.31 27.23 -11.87
C PRO A 364 14.90 26.48 -13.07
N ASP A 365 16.22 26.34 -13.11
CA ASP A 365 16.90 25.69 -14.23
C ASP A 365 16.70 24.16 -14.17
N VAL A 366 16.73 23.58 -12.98
CA VAL A 366 16.41 22.16 -12.73
C VAL A 366 14.96 21.86 -13.08
N SER A 367 14.00 22.65 -12.56
CA SER A 367 12.58 22.46 -12.86
C SER A 367 12.26 22.61 -14.35
N TYR A 368 12.97 23.47 -15.09
CA TYR A 368 12.83 23.53 -16.54
C TYR A 368 13.33 22.27 -17.25
N GLN A 369 14.46 21.68 -16.83
CA GLN A 369 14.90 20.40 -17.41
C GLN A 369 13.95 19.26 -17.06
N LEU A 370 13.48 19.18 -15.82
CA LEU A 370 12.45 18.22 -15.41
C LEU A 370 11.18 18.39 -16.27
N ALA A 371 10.71 19.62 -16.46
CA ALA A 371 9.56 19.87 -17.34
C ALA A 371 9.79 19.38 -18.78
N ARG A 372 11.01 19.45 -19.31
CA ARG A 372 11.32 18.92 -20.65
C ARG A 372 11.22 17.40 -20.73
N LEU A 373 11.51 16.69 -19.64
CA LEU A 373 11.35 15.23 -19.54
C LEU A 373 9.87 14.81 -19.47
N LEU A 374 8.96 15.71 -19.09
CA LEU A 374 7.51 15.45 -19.09
C LEU A 374 6.91 15.35 -20.49
N GLN A 375 7.56 15.87 -21.54
CA GLN A 375 7.00 15.87 -22.89
C GLN A 375 6.69 14.46 -23.38
N LEU A 376 5.53 14.30 -24.01
CA LEU A 376 5.04 13.00 -24.46
C LEU A 376 5.91 12.39 -25.60
N PRO A 377 6.47 11.18 -25.39
CA PRO A 377 7.13 10.42 -26.44
C PRO A 377 6.18 10.05 -27.59
N ASP A 378 6.73 9.89 -28.81
CA ASP A 378 5.91 9.54 -29.99
C ASP A 378 5.37 8.11 -29.94
N SER A 379 6.08 7.19 -29.28
CA SER A 379 5.61 5.84 -28.95
C SER A 379 4.40 5.88 -28.02
N THR A 380 4.48 6.63 -26.92
CA THR A 380 3.38 6.82 -25.95
C THR A 380 2.13 7.40 -26.60
N ILE A 381 2.29 8.43 -27.45
CA ILE A 381 1.16 9.02 -28.20
C ILE A 381 0.47 7.98 -29.08
N ARG A 382 1.22 7.15 -29.81
CA ARG A 382 0.66 6.08 -30.65
C ARG A 382 -0.08 5.04 -29.81
N ARG A 383 0.54 4.64 -28.70
CA ARG A 383 0.04 3.66 -27.76
C ARG A 383 -1.30 4.09 -27.15
N TRP A 384 -1.33 5.26 -26.51
CA TRP A 384 -2.54 5.86 -25.93
C TRP A 384 -3.64 6.14 -26.96
N SER A 385 -3.26 6.47 -28.21
CA SER A 385 -4.25 6.65 -29.28
C SER A 385 -4.90 5.34 -29.73
N SER A 386 -4.22 4.20 -29.52
CA SER A 386 -4.69 2.88 -29.93
C SER A 386 -5.44 2.12 -28.84
N SER A 387 -5.17 2.40 -27.57
CA SER A 387 -5.71 1.66 -26.43
C SER A 387 -6.05 2.61 -25.27
N VAL A 388 -7.33 2.62 -24.87
CA VAL A 388 -7.81 3.39 -23.71
C VAL A 388 -7.30 2.79 -22.40
N ALA A 389 -7.19 1.46 -22.34
CA ALA A 389 -6.68 0.77 -21.15
C ALA A 389 -5.23 1.21 -20.85
N GLU A 390 -4.38 1.25 -21.88
CA GLU A 390 -2.98 1.65 -21.73
C GLU A 390 -2.82 3.15 -21.41
N PHE A 391 -3.74 4.01 -21.86
CA PHE A 391 -3.77 5.41 -21.42
C PHE A 391 -4.15 5.50 -19.93
N LEU A 392 -5.12 4.71 -19.49
CA LEU A 392 -5.59 4.72 -18.11
C LEU A 392 -4.52 4.21 -17.14
N GLU A 393 -3.91 3.07 -17.45
CA GLU A 393 -2.82 2.45 -16.69
C GLU A 393 -1.65 3.41 -16.50
N ASP A 394 -1.18 4.04 -17.59
CA ASP A 394 -0.09 5.03 -17.56
C ASP A 394 -0.44 6.36 -16.89
N SER A 395 -1.73 6.65 -16.70
CA SER A 395 -2.22 7.91 -16.12
C SER A 395 -2.57 7.80 -14.65
N GLN A 396 -2.53 6.58 -14.09
CA GLN A 396 -2.79 6.30 -12.68
C GLN A 396 -1.47 6.18 -11.93
N ASP A 397 -1.35 6.93 -10.84
CA ASP A 397 -0.13 7.01 -10.01
C ASP A 397 0.20 5.66 -9.31
N ALA A 398 -0.77 4.75 -9.18
CA ALA A 398 -0.63 3.54 -8.33
C ALA A 398 0.09 2.34 -8.97
N LEU A 399 0.11 2.21 -10.31
CA LEU A 399 0.52 0.95 -10.97
C LEU A 399 1.57 1.11 -12.08
N SER A 400 1.76 2.32 -12.63
CA SER A 400 2.68 2.51 -13.77
C SER A 400 3.95 3.26 -13.37
N CYS A 401 5.10 2.80 -13.89
CA CYS A 401 6.37 3.49 -13.75
C CYS A 401 6.78 4.05 -15.11
N SER A 402 6.54 5.35 -15.32
CA SER A 402 6.99 6.07 -16.52
C SER A 402 7.86 7.25 -16.13
N VAL A 403 8.80 7.63 -16.99
CA VAL A 403 9.63 8.84 -16.81
C VAL A 403 8.75 10.06 -16.50
N ARG A 404 7.58 10.18 -17.14
CA ARG A 404 6.67 11.30 -16.92
C ARG A 404 6.11 11.34 -15.50
N LEU A 405 5.66 10.21 -14.96
CA LEU A 405 5.13 10.15 -13.59
C LEU A 405 6.24 10.35 -12.56
N SER A 406 7.38 9.67 -12.71
CA SER A 406 8.52 9.82 -11.79
C SER A 406 9.04 11.27 -11.74
N VAL A 407 9.02 11.99 -12.86
CA VAL A 407 9.35 13.43 -12.88
C VAL A 407 8.31 14.25 -12.11
N LEU A 408 7.01 13.98 -12.29
CA LEU A 408 5.96 14.66 -11.54
C LEU A 408 6.11 14.42 -10.03
N ASP A 409 6.44 13.20 -9.61
CA ASP A 409 6.63 12.87 -8.19
C ASP A 409 7.82 13.60 -7.59
N VAL A 410 8.96 13.66 -8.29
CA VAL A 410 10.11 14.48 -7.88
C VAL A 410 9.72 15.97 -7.79
N MET A 411 8.94 16.48 -8.75
CA MET A 411 8.47 17.87 -8.72
C MET A 411 7.47 18.14 -7.58
N LYS A 412 6.55 17.20 -7.29
CA LYS A 412 5.65 17.24 -6.11
C LYS A 412 6.48 17.32 -4.84
N LYS A 413 7.48 16.44 -4.69
CA LYS A 413 8.38 16.45 -3.55
C LYS A 413 9.18 17.74 -3.43
N PHE A 414 9.60 18.32 -4.55
CA PHE A 414 10.28 19.63 -4.55
C PHE A 414 9.35 20.75 -4.10
N SER A 415 8.05 20.68 -4.41
CA SER A 415 7.08 21.68 -3.96
C SER A 415 6.87 21.69 -2.44
N GLU A 416 7.03 20.53 -1.79
CA GLU A 416 7.02 20.40 -0.33
C GLU A 416 8.35 20.84 0.30
N LEU A 417 9.48 20.45 -0.30
CA LEU A 417 10.81 20.62 0.30
C LEU A 417 11.41 22.03 0.12
N PHE A 418 11.03 22.78 -0.92
CA PHE A 418 11.65 24.06 -1.27
C PHE A 418 10.68 25.24 -1.11
N PRO A 419 10.91 26.14 -0.13
CA PRO A 419 10.12 27.36 0.01
C PRO A 419 10.13 28.26 -1.24
N GLY A 420 11.24 28.25 -2.00
CA GLY A 420 11.40 28.99 -3.25
C GLY A 420 10.76 28.34 -4.49
N TRP A 421 10.03 27.23 -4.33
CA TRP A 421 9.43 26.48 -5.44
C TRP A 421 8.52 27.35 -6.32
N SER A 422 7.62 28.11 -5.73
CA SER A 422 6.66 28.93 -6.48
C SER A 422 7.33 29.92 -7.43
N PHE A 423 8.47 30.48 -7.04
CA PHE A 423 9.27 31.36 -7.90
C PHE A 423 9.93 30.58 -9.04
N GLY A 424 10.57 29.45 -8.73
CA GLY A 424 11.20 28.58 -9.73
C GLY A 424 10.20 28.07 -10.77
N LEU A 425 9.03 27.62 -10.33
CA LEU A 425 7.94 27.17 -11.18
C LEU A 425 7.45 28.29 -12.12
N ASN A 426 7.26 29.52 -11.61
CA ASN A 426 6.83 30.65 -12.44
C ASN A 426 7.85 30.98 -13.56
N LYS A 427 9.15 30.94 -13.26
CA LYS A 427 10.20 31.14 -14.27
C LYS A 427 10.18 30.00 -15.31
N THR A 428 10.02 28.77 -14.88
CA THR A 428 9.90 27.59 -15.74
C THR A 428 8.68 27.69 -16.67
N LEU A 429 7.51 28.03 -16.15
CA LEU A 429 6.29 28.22 -16.95
C LEU A 429 6.46 29.32 -18.00
N ASN A 430 7.02 30.48 -17.62
CA ASN A 430 7.33 31.56 -18.56
C ASN A 430 8.21 31.08 -19.72
N GLN A 431 9.24 30.30 -19.39
CA GLN A 431 10.15 29.76 -20.39
C GLN A 431 9.47 28.73 -21.29
N LEU A 432 8.64 27.84 -20.75
CA LEU A 432 7.87 26.86 -21.52
C LEU A 432 6.92 27.55 -22.51
N PHE A 433 6.09 28.49 -22.03
CA PHE A 433 5.17 29.24 -22.89
C PHE A 433 5.90 30.00 -24.00
N SER A 434 6.95 30.75 -23.65
CA SER A 434 7.73 31.52 -24.63
C SER A 434 8.40 30.63 -25.68
N THR A 435 8.87 29.45 -25.27
CA THR A 435 9.50 28.48 -26.18
C THR A 435 8.47 27.84 -27.10
N ALA A 436 7.30 27.46 -26.58
CA ALA A 436 6.21 26.91 -27.38
C ALA A 436 5.70 27.93 -28.42
N GLU A 437 5.57 29.20 -28.05
CA GLU A 437 5.19 30.28 -28.97
C GLU A 437 6.23 30.48 -30.07
N LEU A 438 7.52 30.46 -29.71
CA LEU A 438 8.60 30.55 -30.68
C LEU A 438 8.60 29.37 -31.66
N GLN A 439 8.38 28.16 -31.17
CA GLN A 439 8.25 26.95 -32.00
C GLN A 439 7.05 27.07 -32.95
N HIS A 440 5.89 27.48 -32.43
CA HIS A 440 4.69 27.70 -33.23
C HIS A 440 4.91 28.75 -34.33
N SER A 441 5.57 29.87 -34.01
CA SER A 441 5.89 30.93 -34.97
C SER A 441 6.83 30.48 -36.11
N ARG A 442 7.62 29.43 -35.87
CA ARG A 442 8.52 28.81 -36.84
C ARG A 442 7.87 27.70 -37.66
N GLY A 443 6.61 27.35 -37.38
CA GLY A 443 5.90 26.25 -38.03
C GLY A 443 6.40 24.87 -37.59
N ASP A 444 6.97 24.76 -36.40
CA ASP A 444 7.39 23.50 -35.80
C ASP A 444 6.15 22.64 -35.48
N PRO A 445 6.01 21.38 -35.96
CA PRO A 445 4.81 20.56 -35.73
C PRO A 445 4.64 20.05 -34.28
N ASP A 446 5.68 20.06 -33.46
CA ASP A 446 5.69 19.55 -32.08
C ASP A 446 5.63 20.69 -31.03
N TRP A 447 5.39 21.93 -31.47
CA TRP A 447 5.26 23.13 -30.62
C TRP A 447 4.31 22.92 -29.44
N TRP A 448 3.27 22.11 -29.65
CA TRP A 448 2.21 21.85 -28.69
C TRP A 448 2.66 20.96 -27.53
N LYS A 449 3.74 20.17 -27.66
CA LYS A 449 4.21 19.27 -26.59
C LYS A 449 4.72 20.07 -25.37
N LEU A 450 5.40 21.19 -25.59
CA LEU A 450 5.80 22.08 -24.50
C LEU A 450 4.62 22.86 -23.91
N LEU A 451 3.64 23.21 -24.73
CA LEU A 451 2.42 23.85 -24.25
C LEU A 451 1.58 22.89 -23.39
N GLU A 452 1.48 21.63 -23.79
CA GLU A 452 0.84 20.55 -23.03
C GLU A 452 1.45 20.42 -21.65
N VAL A 453 2.78 20.32 -21.55
CA VAL A 453 3.50 20.28 -20.28
C VAL A 453 3.24 21.53 -19.43
N ALA A 454 3.26 22.72 -20.04
CA ALA A 454 2.99 23.96 -19.31
C ALA A 454 1.60 23.96 -18.67
N LEU A 455 0.57 23.52 -19.42
CA LEU A 455 -0.81 23.43 -18.91
C LEU A 455 -0.97 22.34 -17.84
N LEU A 456 -0.30 21.19 -18.03
CA LEU A 456 -0.24 20.13 -17.02
C LEU A 456 0.30 20.70 -15.70
N LEU A 457 1.47 21.33 -15.73
CA LEU A 457 2.11 21.89 -14.53
C LEU A 457 1.27 22.97 -13.85
N VAL A 458 0.55 23.80 -14.63
CA VAL A 458 -0.39 24.79 -14.06
C VAL A 458 -1.53 24.10 -13.33
N GLY A 459 -2.07 23.00 -13.87
CA GLY A 459 -3.12 22.21 -13.22
C GLY A 459 -2.65 21.47 -11.98
N THR A 460 -1.47 20.85 -12.03
CA THR A 460 -0.91 20.05 -10.93
C THR A 460 -0.49 20.93 -9.75
N PHE A 461 0.16 22.07 -10.01
CA PHE A 461 0.74 22.96 -8.98
C PHE A 461 -0.06 24.26 -8.80
N SER A 462 -1.39 24.20 -8.96
CA SER A 462 -2.24 25.39 -8.96
C SER A 462 -2.17 26.21 -7.66
N SER A 463 -2.03 25.55 -6.50
CA SER A 463 -1.90 26.17 -5.18
C SER A 463 -0.65 27.03 -5.06
N CYS A 464 0.48 26.56 -5.59
CA CYS A 464 1.76 27.27 -5.55
C CYS A 464 1.76 28.57 -6.37
N LEU A 465 0.99 28.60 -7.47
CA LEU A 465 0.89 29.78 -8.34
C LEU A 465 0.19 30.97 -7.67
N VAL A 466 -0.77 30.68 -6.77
CA VAL A 466 -1.58 31.70 -6.10
C VAL A 466 -0.92 32.24 -4.82
N ARG A 467 -0.22 31.38 -4.05
CA ARG A 467 0.55 31.83 -2.87
C ARG A 467 1.55 32.94 -3.21
N HIS A 468 2.16 32.90 -4.40
CA HIS A 468 3.08 33.96 -4.86
C HIS A 468 2.36 35.28 -5.22
N GLN A 469 1.08 35.26 -5.60
CA GLN A 469 0.31 36.46 -5.92
C GLN A 469 -0.27 37.16 -4.68
N ALA A 470 -0.55 36.41 -3.61
CA ALA A 470 -1.11 36.91 -2.36
C ALA A 470 -0.05 37.44 -1.38
N ALA A 471 1.11 36.78 -1.30
CA ALA A 471 2.25 37.26 -0.51
C ALA A 471 2.95 38.39 -1.27
N GLY A 472 2.66 39.64 -0.89
CA GLY A 472 3.47 40.80 -1.28
C GLY A 472 4.87 40.70 -0.66
N ALA A 473 5.69 39.76 -1.13
CA ALA A 473 7.03 39.54 -0.64
C ALA A 473 7.91 40.78 -0.92
N PRO A 474 8.70 41.22 0.07
CA PRO A 474 9.48 42.45 -0.01
C PRO A 474 10.64 42.31 -1.01
N ASP A 475 10.84 43.37 -1.80
CA ASP A 475 12.09 43.77 -2.44
C ASP A 475 13.14 42.67 -2.73
N VAL A 476 12.91 41.91 -3.80
CA VAL A 476 14.02 41.37 -4.62
C VAL A 476 13.88 41.94 -6.02
N GLU A 477 14.53 43.07 -6.26
CA GLU A 477 14.48 43.89 -7.49
C GLU A 477 15.02 43.20 -8.77
N THR A 478 15.08 41.86 -8.83
CA THR A 478 15.53 41.10 -10.03
C THR A 478 14.66 39.88 -10.39
N ALA A 479 13.49 39.70 -9.79
CA ALA A 479 12.58 38.59 -10.05
C ALA A 479 11.58 38.90 -11.18
N GLY A 480 11.47 38.02 -12.19
CA GLY A 480 10.58 38.20 -13.35
C GLY A 480 9.10 38.38 -12.97
N ILE A 481 8.35 39.11 -13.81
CA ILE A 481 6.93 39.40 -13.59
C ILE A 481 6.15 38.07 -13.52
N PRO A 482 5.41 37.77 -12.43
CA PRO A 482 4.60 36.57 -12.34
C PRO A 482 3.52 36.59 -13.43
N ILE A 483 3.29 35.46 -14.10
CA ILE A 483 2.24 35.39 -15.11
C ILE A 483 0.89 35.43 -14.39
N GLN A 484 0.06 36.40 -14.77
CA GLN A 484 -1.30 36.47 -14.24
C GLN A 484 -2.12 35.29 -14.76
N LEU A 485 -2.93 34.71 -13.89
CA LEU A 485 -3.75 33.54 -14.22
C LEU A 485 -4.72 33.83 -15.38
N ASP A 486 -5.24 35.06 -15.44
CA ASP A 486 -6.11 35.54 -16.52
C ASP A 486 -5.40 35.53 -17.90
N ALA A 487 -4.11 35.89 -17.91
CA ALA A 487 -3.30 35.81 -19.13
C ALA A 487 -3.07 34.35 -19.56
N ILE A 488 -2.84 33.43 -18.62
CA ILE A 488 -2.72 32.00 -18.92
C ILE A 488 -4.03 31.46 -19.49
N CYS A 489 -5.14 31.79 -18.84
CA CYS A 489 -6.48 31.34 -19.23
C CYS A 489 -6.87 31.82 -20.62
N GLY A 490 -6.74 33.13 -20.87
CA GLY A 490 -7.12 33.74 -22.13
C GLY A 490 -6.21 33.40 -23.31
N ARG A 491 -4.89 33.34 -23.09
CA ARG A 491 -3.89 33.18 -24.17
C ARG A 491 -3.58 31.72 -24.51
N TYR A 492 -3.64 30.82 -23.53
CA TYR A 492 -3.17 29.43 -23.69
C TYR A 492 -4.26 28.39 -23.41
N LEU A 493 -4.94 28.48 -22.26
CA LEU A 493 -5.90 27.45 -21.83
C LEU A 493 -7.13 27.35 -22.74
N LEU A 494 -7.89 28.46 -22.89
CA LEU A 494 -9.13 28.48 -23.67
C LEU A 494 -8.89 28.19 -25.17
N PRO A 495 -7.83 28.72 -25.82
CA PRO A 495 -7.50 28.35 -27.20
C PRO A 495 -7.14 26.87 -27.36
N SER A 496 -6.50 26.26 -26.36
CA SER A 496 -6.13 24.84 -26.37
C SER A 496 -7.35 23.93 -26.31
N LEU A 497 -8.36 24.27 -25.51
CA LEU A 497 -9.65 23.54 -25.46
C LEU A 497 -10.39 23.55 -26.80
N ARG A 498 -10.16 24.56 -27.65
CA ARG A 498 -10.83 24.72 -28.96
C ARG A 498 -10.11 24.01 -30.11
N GLN A 499 -8.93 23.42 -29.89
CA GLN A 499 -8.23 22.67 -30.92
C GLN A 499 -9.00 21.39 -31.30
N SER A 500 -9.01 21.00 -32.56
CA SER A 500 -9.58 19.73 -33.02
C SER A 500 -8.52 18.64 -33.20
N ASP A 501 -7.31 19.03 -33.57
CA ASP A 501 -6.31 18.10 -34.13
C ASP A 501 -5.29 17.59 -33.08
N LEU A 502 -5.39 18.08 -31.84
CA LEU A 502 -4.40 17.84 -30.77
C LEU A 502 -5.07 17.28 -29.49
N PRO A 503 -5.44 15.98 -29.45
CA PRO A 503 -6.18 15.39 -28.33
C PRO A 503 -5.49 15.53 -26.98
N PHE A 504 -4.18 15.27 -26.90
CA PHE A 504 -3.44 15.28 -25.64
C PHE A 504 -3.24 16.70 -25.08
N LEU A 505 -3.14 17.71 -25.95
CA LEU A 505 -3.16 19.11 -25.52
C LEU A 505 -4.52 19.47 -24.90
N LYS A 506 -5.63 18.98 -25.46
CA LYS A 506 -6.97 19.16 -24.87
C LYS A 506 -7.10 18.45 -23.53
N VAL A 507 -6.51 17.26 -23.38
CA VAL A 507 -6.49 16.53 -22.09
C VAL A 507 -5.77 17.35 -21.02
N ALA A 508 -4.57 17.88 -21.31
CA ALA A 508 -3.85 18.75 -20.37
C ALA A 508 -4.61 20.06 -20.07
N ALA A 509 -5.23 20.67 -21.09
CA ALA A 509 -6.08 21.84 -20.90
C ALA A 509 -7.31 21.53 -20.04
N LEU A 510 -7.93 20.35 -20.21
CA LEU A 510 -9.07 19.91 -19.41
C LEU A 510 -8.67 19.67 -17.95
N HIS A 511 -7.54 19.01 -17.72
CA HIS A 511 -6.98 18.85 -16.38
C HIS A 511 -6.72 20.22 -15.72
N CYS A 512 -6.09 21.13 -16.45
CA CYS A 512 -5.79 22.49 -15.98
C CYS A 512 -7.06 23.27 -15.60
N ILE A 513 -8.06 23.33 -16.50
CA ILE A 513 -9.31 24.07 -16.23
C ILE A 513 -10.09 23.45 -15.06
N ALA A 514 -10.13 22.12 -14.94
CA ALA A 514 -10.83 21.44 -13.84
C ALA A 514 -10.18 21.77 -12.49
N ARG A 515 -8.85 21.65 -12.37
CA ARG A 515 -8.11 21.94 -11.13
C ARG A 515 -8.20 23.42 -10.72
N LEU A 516 -8.05 24.34 -11.68
CA LEU A 516 -8.19 25.77 -11.38
C LEU A 516 -9.61 26.15 -10.95
N SER A 517 -10.63 25.50 -11.52
CA SER A 517 -12.04 25.76 -11.19
C SER A 517 -12.42 25.25 -9.80
N ILE A 518 -11.87 24.10 -9.36
CA ILE A 518 -12.13 23.51 -8.03
C ILE A 518 -11.81 24.50 -6.89
N HIS A 519 -10.75 25.28 -7.04
CA HIS A 519 -10.23 26.16 -6.00
C HIS A 519 -10.68 27.63 -6.13
N ASP A 520 -11.45 27.98 -7.17
CA ASP A 520 -12.01 29.33 -7.43
C ASP A 520 -10.99 30.48 -7.30
N TYR A 521 -9.83 30.33 -7.95
CA TYR A 521 -8.76 31.32 -7.86
C TYR A 521 -9.10 32.64 -8.57
N PRO A 522 -8.69 33.81 -8.01
CA PRO A 522 -8.89 35.11 -8.67
C PRO A 522 -8.26 35.17 -10.07
N GLY A 523 -9.06 35.53 -11.08
CA GLY A 523 -8.62 35.56 -12.49
C GLY A 523 -8.53 34.18 -13.14
N GLY A 524 -9.00 33.12 -12.47
CA GLY A 524 -9.12 31.77 -13.01
C GLY A 524 -10.49 31.49 -13.67
N PRO A 525 -10.67 30.29 -14.24
CA PRO A 525 -11.95 29.83 -14.77
C PRO A 525 -12.97 29.65 -13.65
N ARG A 526 -14.25 29.94 -13.94
CA ARG A 526 -15.34 29.76 -12.98
C ARG A 526 -15.81 28.31 -12.97
N LEU A 527 -16.09 27.81 -11.77
CA LEU A 527 -16.64 26.46 -11.59
C LEU A 527 -17.98 26.25 -12.31
N GLU A 528 -18.82 27.30 -12.41
CA GLU A 528 -20.12 27.26 -13.07
C GLU A 528 -20.06 26.94 -14.57
N ASP A 529 -18.96 27.30 -15.24
CA ASP A 529 -18.79 27.10 -16.69
C ASP A 529 -18.27 25.69 -17.04
N LEU A 530 -17.70 24.99 -16.06
CA LEU A 530 -17.03 23.70 -16.27
C LEU A 530 -17.97 22.56 -16.70
N PRO A 531 -19.23 22.43 -16.21
CA PRO A 531 -20.16 21.41 -16.71
C PRO A 531 -20.40 21.48 -18.22
N ALA A 532 -20.40 22.68 -18.81
CA ALA A 532 -20.54 22.85 -20.25
C ALA A 532 -19.30 22.36 -21.01
N VAL A 533 -18.10 22.65 -20.48
CA VAL A 533 -16.82 22.18 -21.04
C VAL A 533 -16.72 20.66 -20.98
N LEU A 534 -17.09 20.05 -19.84
CA LEU A 534 -17.10 18.60 -19.66
C LEU A 534 -18.11 17.92 -20.58
N ALA A 535 -19.30 18.51 -20.78
CA ALA A 535 -20.30 17.97 -21.70
C ALA A 535 -19.83 17.98 -23.17
N ASP A 536 -19.10 19.01 -23.60
CA ASP A 536 -18.48 19.03 -24.94
C ASP A 536 -17.37 17.99 -25.08
N ALA A 537 -16.48 17.90 -24.09
CA ALA A 537 -15.35 16.98 -24.06
C ALA A 537 -15.77 15.50 -23.98
N LEU A 538 -16.91 15.20 -23.36
CA LEU A 538 -17.49 13.86 -23.28
C LEU A 538 -18.28 13.44 -24.52
N SER A 539 -18.60 14.37 -25.43
CA SER A 539 -19.43 14.08 -26.60
C SER A 539 -18.79 13.01 -27.50
N GLN A 540 -19.63 12.21 -28.17
CA GLN A 540 -19.18 11.12 -29.06
C GLN A 540 -18.30 11.61 -30.23
N SER A 541 -18.29 12.91 -30.53
CA SER A 541 -17.44 13.51 -31.56
C SER A 541 -15.97 13.66 -31.15
N GLN A 542 -15.68 13.56 -29.85
CA GLN A 542 -14.35 13.78 -29.31
C GLN A 542 -13.52 12.49 -29.28
N PRO A 543 -12.17 12.60 -29.28
CA PRO A 543 -11.26 11.47 -29.15
C PRO A 543 -11.49 10.68 -27.86
N SER A 544 -11.31 9.35 -27.92
CA SER A 544 -11.51 8.43 -26.77
C SER A 544 -10.74 8.86 -25.52
N VAL A 545 -9.45 9.20 -25.66
CA VAL A 545 -8.60 9.69 -24.55
C VAL A 545 -9.14 10.94 -23.87
N LEU A 546 -9.75 11.87 -24.62
CA LEU A 546 -10.34 13.08 -24.04
C LEU A 546 -11.63 12.75 -23.28
N ARG A 547 -12.46 11.87 -23.84
CA ARG A 547 -13.70 11.42 -23.19
C ARG A 547 -13.38 10.73 -21.86
N VAL A 548 -12.40 9.84 -21.85
CA VAL A 548 -11.95 9.12 -20.66
C VAL A 548 -11.37 10.07 -19.61
N ALA A 549 -10.49 10.99 -20.00
CA ALA A 549 -9.98 12.02 -19.09
C ALA A 549 -11.09 12.92 -18.51
N SER A 550 -12.15 13.16 -19.28
CA SER A 550 -13.31 13.93 -18.83
C SER A 550 -14.15 13.19 -17.79
N VAL A 551 -14.26 11.86 -17.88
CA VAL A 551 -14.91 11.02 -16.85
C VAL A 551 -14.15 11.16 -15.52
N LYS A 552 -12.81 11.01 -15.55
CA LYS A 552 -11.95 11.21 -14.37
C LYS A 552 -12.11 12.61 -13.76
N ALA A 553 -12.02 13.64 -14.60
CA ALA A 553 -12.18 15.03 -14.16
C ALA A 553 -13.55 15.26 -13.49
N LEU A 554 -14.62 14.69 -14.05
CA LEU A 554 -15.98 14.81 -13.51
C LEU A 554 -16.10 14.20 -12.10
N GLY A 555 -15.48 13.04 -11.86
CA GLY A 555 -15.39 12.43 -10.52
C GLY A 555 -14.75 13.39 -9.50
N SER A 556 -13.61 13.99 -9.85
CA SER A 556 -12.87 14.88 -8.94
C SER A 556 -13.58 16.22 -8.62
N VAL A 557 -14.44 16.72 -9.51
CA VAL A 557 -15.05 18.05 -9.37
C VAL A 557 -16.45 18.00 -8.74
N GLY A 558 -17.12 16.83 -8.74
CA GLY A 558 -18.52 16.72 -8.34
C GLY A 558 -18.82 17.16 -6.89
N SER A 559 -17.92 16.90 -5.94
CA SER A 559 -18.07 17.32 -4.54
C SER A 559 -18.14 18.86 -4.39
N ARG A 560 -17.27 19.57 -5.12
CA ARG A 560 -17.24 21.05 -5.13
C ARG A 560 -18.44 21.64 -5.86
N LEU A 561 -18.86 21.03 -6.97
CA LEU A 561 -20.09 21.43 -7.67
C LEU A 561 -21.31 21.30 -6.76
N ARG A 562 -21.39 20.24 -5.95
CA ARG A 562 -22.44 20.06 -4.94
C ARG A 562 -22.42 21.17 -3.89
N GLN A 563 -21.24 21.50 -3.33
CA GLN A 563 -21.11 22.58 -2.34
C GLN A 563 -21.60 23.93 -2.89
N VAL A 564 -21.23 24.26 -4.13
CA VAL A 564 -21.66 25.52 -4.78
C VAL A 564 -23.14 25.52 -5.17
N CYS A 565 -23.70 24.37 -5.57
CA CYS A 565 -25.15 24.25 -5.83
C CYS A 565 -25.98 24.39 -4.56
N ALA A 566 -25.46 23.94 -3.41
CA ALA A 566 -26.12 24.12 -2.11
C ALA A 566 -26.09 25.58 -1.62
N ALA A 567 -25.14 26.40 -2.09
CA ALA A 567 -25.05 27.80 -1.74
C ALA A 567 -26.11 28.65 -2.49
N VAL A 568 -26.85 29.49 -1.75
CA VAL A 568 -28.02 30.28 -2.25
C VAL A 568 -27.66 31.34 -3.31
N SER A 569 -26.36 31.60 -3.54
CA SER A 569 -25.87 32.77 -4.29
C SER A 569 -25.72 32.57 -5.80
N THR A 570 -25.91 31.35 -6.32
CA THR A 570 -25.54 30.95 -7.69
C THR A 570 -26.79 30.58 -8.52
N PRO A 571 -26.90 30.97 -9.80
CA PRO A 571 -28.01 30.52 -10.65
C PRO A 571 -27.89 29.02 -10.96
N MET A 572 -28.55 28.20 -10.14
CA MET A 572 -28.65 26.73 -10.24
C MET A 572 -28.91 26.21 -11.67
N SER A 573 -29.58 26.99 -12.53
CA SER A 573 -29.88 26.63 -13.92
C SER A 573 -28.64 26.39 -14.80
N ALA A 574 -27.53 27.08 -14.53
CA ALA A 574 -26.33 27.00 -15.37
C ALA A 574 -25.64 25.63 -15.26
N ILE A 575 -25.65 25.03 -14.06
CA ILE A 575 -25.05 23.72 -13.78
C ILE A 575 -26.05 22.60 -14.11
N THR A 576 -27.28 22.71 -13.61
CA THR A 576 -28.30 21.65 -13.71
C THR A 576 -28.71 21.31 -15.15
N GLN A 577 -28.66 22.27 -16.08
CA GLN A 577 -29.01 22.02 -17.49
C GLN A 577 -28.06 21.04 -18.21
N HIS A 578 -26.84 20.85 -17.72
CA HIS A 578 -25.83 19.98 -18.33
C HIS A 578 -25.80 18.57 -17.72
N LEU A 579 -26.34 18.38 -16.52
CA LEU A 579 -26.29 17.10 -15.79
C LEU A 579 -26.88 15.90 -16.57
N PRO A 580 -28.03 16.02 -17.26
CA PRO A 580 -28.58 14.90 -18.04
C PRO A 580 -27.64 14.45 -19.17
N ASN A 581 -26.99 15.39 -19.85
CA ASN A 581 -26.04 15.08 -20.92
C ASN A 581 -24.76 14.44 -20.36
N LEU A 582 -24.30 14.89 -19.19
CA LEU A 582 -23.13 14.32 -18.53
C LEU A 582 -23.39 12.85 -18.15
N VAL A 583 -24.51 12.54 -17.49
CA VAL A 583 -24.87 11.15 -17.16
C VAL A 583 -24.99 10.31 -18.42
N ALA A 584 -25.74 10.77 -19.44
CA ALA A 584 -25.86 10.03 -20.70
C ALA A 584 -24.50 9.74 -21.36
N SER A 585 -23.57 10.69 -21.31
CA SER A 585 -22.24 10.53 -21.92
C SER A 585 -21.31 9.62 -21.12
N VAL A 586 -21.37 9.65 -19.77
CA VAL A 586 -20.62 8.71 -18.92
C VAL A 586 -21.12 7.28 -19.14
N VAL A 587 -22.42 7.08 -19.26
CA VAL A 587 -23.02 5.77 -19.56
C VAL A 587 -22.61 5.27 -20.93
N ASP A 588 -22.56 6.15 -21.92
CA ASP A 588 -22.05 5.82 -23.25
C ASP A 588 -20.56 5.42 -23.20
N CYS A 589 -19.74 6.11 -22.39
CA CYS A 589 -18.34 5.73 -22.16
C CYS A 589 -18.21 4.34 -21.51
N LEU A 590 -18.98 4.07 -20.44
CA LEU A 590 -19.01 2.76 -19.77
C LEU A 590 -19.39 1.64 -20.76
N SER A 591 -20.39 1.89 -21.61
CA SER A 591 -20.84 0.94 -22.63
C SER A 591 -19.83 0.75 -23.76
N SER A 592 -19.09 1.81 -24.12
CA SER A 592 -18.16 1.81 -25.27
C SER A 592 -16.78 1.25 -24.92
N PHE A 593 -16.28 1.54 -23.72
CA PHE A 593 -14.90 1.19 -23.32
C PHE A 593 -14.85 0.00 -22.36
N GLY A 594 -15.93 -0.32 -21.63
CA GLY A 594 -16.03 -1.51 -20.79
C GLY A 594 -15.23 -1.42 -19.48
N GLU A 595 -14.66 -2.56 -19.08
CA GLU A 595 -13.97 -2.74 -17.78
C GLU A 595 -12.87 -1.70 -17.46
N PRO A 596 -12.01 -1.25 -18.40
CA PRO A 596 -10.93 -0.31 -18.10
C PRO A 596 -11.39 1.01 -17.45
N ILE A 597 -12.59 1.50 -17.78
CA ILE A 597 -13.13 2.77 -17.24
C ILE A 597 -14.23 2.53 -16.19
N LEU A 598 -14.46 1.29 -15.77
CA LEU A 598 -15.60 0.96 -14.92
C LEU A 598 -15.56 1.73 -13.60
N ASP A 599 -14.41 1.73 -12.94
CA ASP A 599 -14.22 2.37 -11.64
C ASP A 599 -14.37 3.90 -11.74
N ASP A 600 -13.57 4.54 -12.61
CA ASP A 600 -13.65 5.98 -12.89
C ASP A 600 -15.07 6.41 -13.33
N GLY A 601 -15.75 5.58 -14.12
CA GLY A 601 -17.10 5.85 -14.61
C GLY A 601 -18.17 5.74 -13.53
N LEU A 602 -18.06 4.77 -12.62
CA LEU A 602 -18.95 4.68 -11.46
C LEU A 602 -18.71 5.84 -10.49
N TYR A 603 -17.45 6.19 -10.20
CA TYR A 603 -17.13 7.37 -9.39
C TYR A 603 -17.68 8.66 -10.01
N ALA A 604 -17.56 8.84 -11.32
CA ALA A 604 -18.14 9.98 -12.01
C ALA A 604 -19.67 10.02 -11.92
N LEU A 605 -20.35 8.87 -12.08
CA LEU A 605 -21.81 8.78 -11.90
C LEU A 605 -22.21 9.13 -10.46
N TYR A 606 -21.53 8.55 -9.47
CA TYR A 606 -21.73 8.84 -8.06
C TYR A 606 -21.59 10.34 -7.77
N ALA A 607 -20.50 10.95 -8.24
CA ALA A 607 -20.22 12.37 -8.04
C ALA A 607 -21.31 13.27 -8.66
N VAL A 608 -21.76 12.97 -9.87
CA VAL A 608 -22.80 13.76 -10.57
C VAL A 608 -24.17 13.65 -9.89
N LEU A 609 -24.56 12.46 -9.44
CA LEU A 609 -25.86 12.22 -8.79
C LEU A 609 -25.97 12.91 -7.42
N ARG A 610 -24.85 13.29 -6.80
CA ARG A 610 -24.87 14.04 -5.53
C ARG A 610 -24.98 15.56 -5.71
N ILE A 611 -24.85 16.09 -6.93
CA ILE A 611 -24.87 17.55 -7.18
C ILE A 611 -26.24 18.16 -6.89
N ASP A 612 -27.32 17.56 -7.41
CA ASP A 612 -28.71 17.98 -7.14
C ASP A 612 -29.58 16.76 -6.79
N PRO A 613 -29.52 16.29 -5.52
CA PRO A 613 -30.24 15.11 -5.07
C PRO A 613 -31.78 15.25 -5.17
N GLN A 614 -32.32 16.45 -4.97
CA GLN A 614 -33.78 16.69 -4.87
C GLN A 614 -34.45 17.02 -6.22
N GLY A 615 -33.68 17.43 -7.24
CA GLY A 615 -34.20 17.73 -8.57
C GLY A 615 -33.75 16.73 -9.63
N PHE A 616 -32.50 16.85 -10.06
CA PHE A 616 -31.92 16.06 -11.14
C PHE A 616 -31.91 14.55 -10.87
N THR A 617 -31.43 14.12 -9.70
CA THR A 617 -31.23 12.69 -9.38
C THR A 617 -32.52 11.89 -9.48
N LEU A 618 -33.63 12.46 -9.01
CA LEU A 618 -34.97 11.89 -9.18
C LEU A 618 -35.36 11.71 -10.66
N SER A 619 -34.98 12.65 -11.54
CA SER A 619 -35.27 12.55 -12.97
C SER A 619 -34.42 11.49 -13.69
N ALA A 620 -33.17 11.29 -13.24
CA ALA A 620 -32.21 10.37 -13.83
C ALA A 620 -32.33 8.93 -13.29
N GLN A 621 -33.01 8.73 -12.17
CA GLN A 621 -33.15 7.46 -11.46
C GLN A 621 -33.49 6.27 -12.36
N SER A 622 -34.52 6.38 -13.20
CA SER A 622 -34.93 5.25 -14.07
C SER A 622 -33.84 4.80 -15.04
N GLN A 623 -33.07 5.75 -15.58
CA GLN A 623 -31.96 5.47 -16.48
C GLN A 623 -30.82 4.80 -15.72
N VAL A 624 -30.40 5.39 -14.59
CA VAL A 624 -29.27 4.87 -13.79
C VAL A 624 -29.57 3.49 -13.22
N THR A 625 -30.78 3.24 -12.74
CA THR A 625 -31.21 1.93 -12.27
C THR A 625 -31.03 0.83 -13.32
N ALA A 626 -31.44 1.08 -14.57
CA ALA A 626 -31.29 0.09 -15.64
C ALA A 626 -29.82 -0.27 -15.87
N ILE A 627 -28.94 0.72 -15.83
CA ILE A 627 -27.49 0.53 -16.03
C ILE A 627 -26.87 -0.23 -14.86
N LEU A 628 -27.24 0.07 -13.62
CA LEU A 628 -26.73 -0.66 -12.45
C LEU A 628 -27.11 -2.14 -12.50
N VAL A 629 -28.35 -2.46 -12.90
CA VAL A 629 -28.77 -3.85 -13.10
C VAL A 629 -27.88 -4.56 -14.13
N ASP A 630 -27.56 -3.90 -15.25
CA ASP A 630 -26.72 -4.46 -16.31
C ASP A 630 -25.24 -4.60 -15.89
N LEU A 631 -24.72 -3.66 -15.10
CA LEU A 631 -23.32 -3.64 -14.65
C LEU A 631 -23.02 -4.56 -13.46
N PHE A 632 -24.05 -5.06 -12.76
CA PHE A 632 -23.89 -5.83 -11.52
C PHE A 632 -22.77 -6.87 -11.56
N LYS A 633 -22.68 -7.67 -12.64
CA LYS A 633 -21.65 -8.73 -12.75
C LYS A 633 -20.23 -8.20 -12.97
N HIS A 634 -20.08 -7.03 -13.59
CA HIS A 634 -18.78 -6.42 -13.86
C HIS A 634 -18.18 -5.77 -12.62
N CYS A 635 -19.01 -5.40 -11.64
CA CYS A 635 -18.59 -4.77 -10.39
C CYS A 635 -18.14 -5.77 -9.31
N LEU A 636 -18.10 -7.08 -9.60
CA LEU A 636 -17.83 -8.12 -8.59
C LEU A 636 -16.35 -8.48 -8.43
N SER A 637 -15.51 -8.14 -9.41
CA SER A 637 -14.09 -8.52 -9.43
C SER A 637 -13.25 -7.73 -8.43
N VAL A 638 -13.62 -6.48 -8.15
CA VAL A 638 -12.88 -5.55 -7.30
C VAL A 638 -13.79 -4.99 -6.21
N ALA A 639 -13.38 -5.13 -4.94
CA ALA A 639 -14.19 -4.73 -3.79
C ALA A 639 -14.51 -3.23 -3.75
N SER A 640 -13.57 -2.37 -4.12
CA SER A 640 -13.79 -0.91 -4.20
C SER A 640 -14.81 -0.54 -5.28
N THR A 641 -14.79 -1.22 -6.43
CA THR A 641 -15.79 -0.98 -7.48
C THR A 641 -17.20 -1.38 -7.02
N LEU A 642 -17.33 -2.47 -6.25
CA LEU A 642 -18.61 -2.86 -5.64
C LEU A 642 -19.07 -1.84 -4.59
N SER A 643 -18.16 -1.25 -3.79
CA SER A 643 -18.55 -0.25 -2.79
C SER A 643 -19.14 1.00 -3.46
N VAL A 644 -18.48 1.52 -4.50
CA VAL A 644 -19.00 2.68 -5.25
C VAL A 644 -20.33 2.36 -5.92
N TYR A 645 -20.46 1.15 -6.48
CA TYR A 645 -21.74 0.67 -7.03
C TYR A 645 -22.87 0.71 -5.99
N LEU A 646 -22.60 0.26 -4.76
CA LEU A 646 -23.56 0.28 -3.66
C LEU A 646 -23.85 1.72 -3.19
N ASP A 647 -22.86 2.61 -3.19
CA ASP A 647 -23.02 4.02 -2.83
C ASP A 647 -23.90 4.79 -3.83
N ILE A 648 -23.79 4.48 -5.12
CA ILE A 648 -24.70 5.01 -6.15
C ILE A 648 -26.13 4.53 -5.87
N LEU A 649 -26.30 3.23 -5.61
CA LEU A 649 -27.61 2.65 -5.32
C LEU A 649 -28.24 3.31 -4.08
N HIS A 650 -27.45 3.49 -3.02
CA HIS A 650 -27.85 4.19 -1.81
C HIS A 650 -28.26 5.64 -2.09
N THR A 651 -27.46 6.38 -2.85
CA THR A 651 -27.74 7.78 -3.22
C THR A 651 -29.07 7.94 -3.97
N ILE A 652 -29.35 7.04 -4.91
CA ILE A 652 -30.62 7.02 -5.66
C ILE A 652 -31.80 6.68 -4.75
N GLN A 653 -31.56 5.84 -3.75
CA GLN A 653 -32.60 5.39 -2.86
C GLN A 653 -32.96 6.43 -1.79
N GLU A 654 -31.98 7.12 -1.20
CA GLU A 654 -32.21 8.20 -0.24
C GLU A 654 -33.00 9.38 -0.84
N THR A 655 -32.83 9.61 -2.14
CA THR A 655 -33.48 10.72 -2.85
C THR A 655 -34.87 10.38 -3.36
N GLY A 656 -35.19 9.08 -3.48
CA GLY A 656 -36.43 8.56 -4.05
C GLY A 656 -37.68 8.82 -3.22
N ASN A 657 -38.82 8.98 -3.90
CA ASN A 657 -40.14 8.83 -3.28
C ASN A 657 -40.54 7.35 -3.20
N GLN A 658 -41.53 7.00 -2.38
CA GLN A 658 -42.03 5.62 -2.22
C GLN A 658 -42.27 4.88 -3.55
N SER A 659 -42.93 5.52 -4.52
CA SER A 659 -43.21 4.92 -5.83
C SER A 659 -41.95 4.63 -6.66
N SER A 660 -40.90 5.41 -6.45
CA SER A 660 -39.63 5.24 -7.15
C SER A 660 -38.74 4.18 -6.51
N SER A 661 -38.78 4.05 -5.18
CA SER A 661 -38.16 2.94 -4.45
C SER A 661 -38.80 1.61 -4.85
N GLU A 662 -40.13 1.56 -5.01
CA GLU A 662 -40.81 0.38 -5.53
C GLU A 662 -40.38 0.03 -6.96
N ALA A 663 -40.19 1.02 -7.83
CA ALA A 663 -39.71 0.80 -9.19
C ALA A 663 -38.25 0.28 -9.22
N LEU A 664 -37.39 0.82 -8.34
CA LEU A 664 -36.02 0.35 -8.14
C LEU A 664 -35.99 -1.11 -7.68
N GLU A 665 -36.78 -1.43 -6.66
CA GLU A 665 -36.94 -2.80 -6.15
C GLU A 665 -37.43 -3.76 -7.23
N GLN A 666 -38.42 -3.37 -8.05
CA GLN A 666 -38.92 -4.20 -9.15
C GLN A 666 -37.85 -4.46 -10.23
N ALA A 667 -36.97 -3.48 -10.49
CA ALA A 667 -35.91 -3.64 -11.48
C ALA A 667 -34.85 -4.66 -11.04
N PHE A 668 -34.46 -4.65 -9.76
CA PHE A 668 -33.46 -5.58 -9.21
C PHE A 668 -34.02 -6.97 -8.85
N LEU A 669 -35.34 -7.10 -8.69
CA LEU A 669 -35.99 -8.34 -8.25
C LEU A 669 -35.60 -9.59 -9.06
N PRO A 670 -35.59 -9.59 -10.41
CA PRO A 670 -35.24 -10.78 -11.18
C PRO A 670 -33.78 -11.22 -10.96
N MET A 671 -32.86 -10.26 -10.85
CA MET A 671 -31.44 -10.52 -10.56
C MET A 671 -31.29 -11.15 -9.17
N LEU A 672 -31.88 -10.54 -8.15
CA LEU A 672 -31.82 -11.02 -6.78
C LEU A 672 -32.39 -12.43 -6.64
N LEU A 673 -33.57 -12.70 -7.21
CA LEU A 673 -34.17 -14.03 -7.16
C LEU A 673 -33.32 -15.09 -7.85
N THR A 674 -32.75 -14.76 -9.01
CA THR A 674 -31.85 -15.69 -9.72
C THR A 674 -30.65 -16.05 -8.84
N CYS A 675 -30.02 -15.04 -8.22
CA CYS A 675 -28.88 -15.25 -7.33
C CYS A 675 -29.22 -16.06 -6.07
N LEU A 676 -30.40 -15.81 -5.46
CA LEU A 676 -30.83 -16.50 -4.24
C LEU A 676 -31.31 -17.94 -4.52
N GLU A 677 -32.03 -18.17 -5.62
CA GLU A 677 -32.56 -19.50 -5.99
C GLU A 677 -31.46 -20.43 -6.52
N GLN A 678 -30.40 -19.89 -7.14
CA GLN A 678 -29.30 -20.65 -7.75
C GLN A 678 -28.00 -20.65 -6.93
N GLN A 679 -28.09 -20.41 -5.61
CA GLN A 679 -26.94 -20.26 -4.71
C GLN A 679 -25.90 -21.38 -4.80
N ASP A 680 -26.31 -22.63 -5.06
CA ASP A 680 -25.40 -23.79 -5.10
C ASP A 680 -24.59 -23.88 -6.40
N THR A 681 -24.98 -23.10 -7.42
CA THR A 681 -24.36 -23.13 -8.75
C THR A 681 -23.52 -21.90 -9.06
N LEU A 682 -23.76 -20.81 -8.34
CA LEU A 682 -23.04 -19.54 -8.50
C LEU A 682 -21.83 -19.49 -7.56
N GLU A 683 -20.87 -18.63 -7.88
CA GLU A 683 -19.75 -18.35 -6.98
C GLU A 683 -20.23 -17.56 -5.76
N SER A 684 -19.67 -17.84 -4.58
CA SER A 684 -20.07 -17.21 -3.31
C SER A 684 -20.01 -15.68 -3.37
N VAL A 685 -19.08 -15.11 -4.13
CA VAL A 685 -18.92 -13.66 -4.33
C VAL A 685 -20.17 -13.03 -4.97
N VAL A 686 -20.80 -13.72 -5.93
CA VAL A 686 -22.02 -13.23 -6.61
C VAL A 686 -23.20 -13.19 -5.65
N VAL A 687 -23.35 -14.24 -4.83
CA VAL A 687 -24.42 -14.33 -3.83
C VAL A 687 -24.20 -13.32 -2.70
N GLU A 688 -22.96 -13.14 -2.25
CA GLU A 688 -22.58 -12.11 -1.28
C GLU A 688 -22.94 -10.71 -1.78
N ALA A 689 -22.53 -10.34 -3.00
CA ALA A 689 -22.84 -9.04 -3.57
C ALA A 689 -24.35 -8.83 -3.75
N ALA A 690 -25.09 -9.86 -4.18
CA ALA A 690 -26.56 -9.79 -4.27
C ALA A 690 -27.21 -9.52 -2.91
N MET A 691 -26.69 -10.13 -1.84
CA MET A 691 -27.16 -9.86 -0.46
C MET A 691 -26.81 -8.45 0.01
N GLN A 692 -25.66 -7.90 -0.39
CA GLN A 692 -25.30 -6.50 -0.07
C GLN A 692 -26.24 -5.51 -0.80
N VAL A 693 -26.53 -5.74 -2.08
CA VAL A 693 -27.55 -4.98 -2.84
C VAL A 693 -28.90 -5.05 -2.14
N LEU A 694 -29.30 -6.25 -1.70
CA LEU A 694 -30.54 -6.45 -0.96
C LEU A 694 -30.57 -5.67 0.36
N CYS A 695 -29.47 -5.60 1.10
CA CYS A 695 -29.38 -4.79 2.32
C CYS A 695 -29.62 -3.30 2.03
N VAL A 696 -29.00 -2.75 0.99
CA VAL A 696 -29.22 -1.33 0.59
C VAL A 696 -30.70 -1.12 0.26
N LEU A 697 -31.27 -1.97 -0.60
CA LEU A 697 -32.68 -1.89 -1.00
C LEU A 697 -33.65 -1.99 0.19
N ILE A 698 -33.43 -2.88 1.15
CA ILE A 698 -34.29 -2.98 2.35
C ILE A 698 -34.19 -1.72 3.20
N ARG A 699 -32.98 -1.17 3.38
CA ARG A 699 -32.74 0.01 4.24
C ARG A 699 -33.50 1.23 3.76
N GLY A 700 -33.57 1.47 2.46
CA GLY A 700 -34.33 2.61 1.92
C GLY A 700 -35.80 2.33 1.58
N SER A 701 -36.38 1.19 1.97
CA SER A 701 -37.84 0.94 1.86
C SER A 701 -38.64 1.54 3.05
N THR A 702 -38.05 2.41 3.86
CA THR A 702 -38.73 3.06 5.00
C THR A 702 -39.80 4.04 4.51
N PRO A 703 -41.05 4.04 5.04
CA PRO A 703 -41.52 3.35 6.25
C PRO A 703 -42.26 2.01 6.02
N THR A 704 -42.49 1.55 4.78
CA THR A 704 -43.23 0.30 4.53
C THR A 704 -42.51 -0.62 3.53
N LEU A 705 -42.03 -1.77 4.03
CA LEU A 705 -41.46 -2.83 3.21
C LEU A 705 -42.47 -3.38 2.18
N ASN A 706 -42.00 -3.53 0.94
CA ASN A 706 -42.79 -4.08 -0.15
C ASN A 706 -43.25 -5.52 0.16
N SER A 707 -44.51 -5.81 -0.16
CA SER A 707 -45.10 -7.14 -0.03
C SER A 707 -44.32 -8.24 -0.73
N ILE A 708 -43.70 -7.95 -1.88
CA ILE A 708 -42.93 -8.94 -2.65
C ILE A 708 -41.64 -9.33 -1.92
N PHE A 709 -40.97 -8.37 -1.27
CA PHE A 709 -39.79 -8.64 -0.47
C PHE A 709 -40.13 -9.55 0.71
N MET A 710 -41.29 -9.36 1.32
CA MET A 710 -41.78 -10.24 2.39
C MET A 710 -42.25 -11.61 1.89
N GLN A 711 -42.89 -11.69 0.73
CA GLN A 711 -43.48 -12.95 0.23
C GLN A 711 -42.47 -13.86 -0.49
N ARG A 712 -41.45 -13.29 -1.14
CA ARG A 712 -40.50 -14.06 -1.97
C ARG A 712 -39.06 -14.00 -1.49
N ILE A 713 -38.57 -12.82 -1.12
CA ILE A 713 -37.15 -12.65 -0.78
C ILE A 713 -36.87 -13.10 0.66
N PHE A 714 -37.67 -12.66 1.62
CA PHE A 714 -37.52 -13.04 3.02
C PHE A 714 -37.49 -14.57 3.23
N PRO A 715 -38.41 -15.37 2.66
CA PRO A 715 -38.36 -16.83 2.81
C PRO A 715 -37.15 -17.45 2.13
N ALA A 716 -36.71 -16.92 0.98
CA ALA A 716 -35.51 -17.37 0.30
C ALA A 716 -34.26 -17.14 1.16
N VAL A 717 -34.09 -15.95 1.73
CA VAL A 717 -32.95 -15.61 2.62
C VAL A 717 -32.96 -16.50 3.88
N VAL A 718 -34.13 -16.71 4.49
CA VAL A 718 -34.28 -17.63 5.62
C VAL A 718 -33.86 -19.05 5.24
N HIS A 719 -34.34 -19.56 4.10
CA HIS A 719 -33.98 -20.89 3.61
C HIS A 719 -32.46 -21.02 3.41
N ILE A 720 -31.82 -20.03 2.79
CA ILE A 720 -30.36 -19.98 2.60
C ILE A 720 -29.64 -20.00 3.95
N ALA A 721 -30.09 -19.17 4.90
CA ALA A 721 -29.52 -19.10 6.25
C ALA A 721 -29.67 -20.42 7.05
N ILE A 722 -30.65 -21.28 6.72
CA ILE A 722 -30.87 -22.59 7.35
C ILE A 722 -30.10 -23.71 6.62
N THR A 723 -29.92 -23.61 5.30
CA THR A 723 -29.41 -24.72 4.48
C THR A 723 -27.94 -24.59 4.09
N SER A 724 -27.44 -23.36 3.87
CA SER A 724 -26.07 -23.13 3.43
C SER A 724 -25.05 -23.58 4.47
N SER A 725 -23.89 -24.05 4.02
CA SER A 725 -22.72 -24.37 4.85
C SER A 725 -21.60 -23.33 4.73
N ASP A 726 -21.71 -22.37 3.80
CA ASP A 726 -20.70 -21.33 3.58
C ASP A 726 -20.84 -20.22 4.63
N SER A 727 -19.77 -19.97 5.39
CA SER A 727 -19.75 -18.96 6.44
C SER A 727 -19.99 -17.54 5.92
N ILE A 728 -19.54 -17.22 4.71
CA ILE A 728 -19.70 -15.89 4.10
C ILE A 728 -21.17 -15.67 3.78
N ILE A 729 -21.80 -16.61 3.06
CA ILE A 729 -23.22 -16.54 2.68
C ILE A 729 -24.12 -16.50 3.92
N ILE A 730 -23.84 -17.32 4.93
CA ILE A 730 -24.59 -17.31 6.20
C ILE A 730 -24.46 -15.94 6.88
N SER A 731 -23.25 -15.40 7.00
CA SER A 731 -23.01 -14.10 7.63
C SER A 731 -23.78 -12.99 6.91
N ARG A 732 -23.77 -12.99 5.57
CA ARG A 732 -24.52 -12.01 4.76
C ARG A 732 -26.03 -12.20 4.86
N SER A 733 -26.51 -13.43 4.93
CA SER A 733 -27.93 -13.71 5.17
C SER A 733 -28.39 -13.14 6.51
N CYS A 734 -27.58 -13.29 7.56
CA CYS A 734 -27.85 -12.71 8.87
C CYS A 734 -27.89 -11.18 8.83
N GLU A 735 -27.03 -10.54 8.06
CA GLU A 735 -27.05 -9.08 7.89
C GLU A 735 -28.32 -8.61 7.16
N VAL A 736 -28.80 -9.35 6.16
CA VAL A 736 -30.09 -9.10 5.51
C VAL A 736 -31.25 -9.23 6.53
N LEU A 737 -31.25 -10.29 7.35
CA LEU A 737 -32.27 -10.49 8.40
C LEU A 737 -32.24 -9.36 9.44
N ARG A 738 -31.06 -8.86 9.80
CA ARG A 738 -30.89 -7.69 10.65
C ARG A 738 -31.48 -6.44 10.00
N CYS A 739 -31.29 -6.24 8.70
CA CYS A 739 -31.92 -5.13 7.97
C CYS A 739 -33.46 -5.20 8.02
N TYR A 740 -34.05 -6.40 7.86
CA TYR A 740 -35.50 -6.60 8.02
C TYR A 740 -35.99 -6.22 9.43
N LEU A 741 -35.25 -6.60 10.48
CA LEU A 741 -35.56 -6.25 11.86
C LEU A 741 -35.40 -4.74 12.14
N ALA A 742 -34.43 -4.09 11.50
CA ALA A 742 -34.20 -2.65 11.66
C ALA A 742 -35.33 -1.81 11.06
N VAL A 743 -35.80 -2.18 9.85
CA VAL A 743 -36.71 -1.37 9.03
C VAL A 743 -38.17 -1.75 9.19
N GLY A 744 -38.50 -3.04 9.30
CA GLY A 744 -39.88 -3.50 9.19
C GLY A 744 -40.22 -4.68 10.09
N VAL A 745 -39.78 -4.61 11.35
CA VAL A 745 -40.07 -5.63 12.38
C VAL A 745 -41.57 -5.97 12.48
N ASP A 746 -42.45 -4.99 12.34
CA ASP A 746 -43.91 -5.20 12.38
C ASP A 746 -44.38 -6.12 11.24
N ARG A 747 -43.82 -5.96 10.04
CA ARG A 747 -44.14 -6.79 8.87
C ARG A 747 -43.59 -8.21 9.02
N VAL A 748 -42.43 -8.37 9.66
CA VAL A 748 -41.88 -9.68 10.00
C VAL A 748 -42.74 -10.39 11.06
N LEU A 749 -43.31 -9.65 12.02
CA LEU A 749 -44.24 -10.17 13.02
C LEU A 749 -45.58 -10.59 12.40
N GLU A 750 -46.10 -9.82 11.44
CA GLU A 750 -47.34 -10.12 10.72
C GLU A 750 -47.19 -11.25 9.69
N TRP A 751 -45.97 -11.50 9.22
CA TRP A 751 -45.71 -12.52 8.19
C TRP A 751 -45.85 -13.93 8.76
N HIS A 752 -46.56 -14.77 8.02
CA HIS A 752 -46.75 -16.19 8.30
C HIS A 752 -46.56 -16.99 7.01
N ASP A 753 -46.00 -18.19 7.13
CA ASP A 753 -46.00 -19.15 6.04
C ASP A 753 -47.37 -19.85 5.87
N ASP A 754 -47.47 -20.74 4.88
CA ASP A 754 -48.68 -21.52 4.62
C ASP A 754 -49.05 -22.47 5.78
N GLU A 755 -48.11 -22.77 6.67
CA GLU A 755 -48.29 -23.63 7.86
C GLU A 755 -48.64 -22.82 9.13
N GLY A 756 -48.61 -21.48 9.06
CA GLY A 756 -48.88 -20.58 10.17
C GLY A 756 -47.67 -20.30 11.08
N ASN A 757 -46.45 -20.64 10.67
CA ASN A 757 -45.22 -20.26 11.38
C ASN A 757 -44.91 -18.79 11.15
N ASN A 758 -44.56 -18.06 12.21
CA ASN A 758 -44.30 -16.62 12.13
C ASN A 758 -42.86 -16.31 11.68
N GLY A 759 -42.66 -15.11 11.11
CA GLY A 759 -41.35 -14.68 10.60
C GLY A 759 -40.27 -14.59 11.68
N ILE A 760 -40.62 -14.12 12.88
CA ILE A 760 -39.70 -14.09 14.03
C ILE A 760 -39.28 -15.52 14.46
N GLY A 761 -40.19 -16.49 14.38
CA GLY A 761 -39.87 -17.90 14.66
C GLY A 761 -38.80 -18.45 13.73
N TYR A 762 -38.83 -18.09 12.45
CA TYR A 762 -37.78 -18.44 11.50
C TYR A 762 -36.44 -17.78 11.83
N ILE A 763 -36.43 -16.49 12.19
CA ILE A 763 -35.19 -15.80 12.61
C ILE A 763 -34.63 -16.41 13.90
N LEU A 764 -35.49 -16.82 14.84
CA LEU A 764 -35.09 -17.55 16.04
C LEU A 764 -34.51 -18.92 15.71
N HIS A 765 -35.07 -19.63 14.73
CA HIS A 765 -34.54 -20.90 14.27
C HIS A 765 -33.14 -20.76 13.65
N VAL A 766 -32.94 -19.75 12.79
CA VAL A 766 -31.62 -19.39 12.26
C VAL A 766 -30.66 -19.07 13.40
N THR A 767 -31.05 -18.20 14.33
CA THR A 767 -30.23 -17.84 15.50
C THR A 767 -29.84 -19.06 16.32
N SER A 768 -30.78 -19.98 16.58
CA SER A 768 -30.52 -21.22 17.32
C SER A 768 -29.52 -22.13 16.62
N ARG A 769 -29.53 -22.20 15.28
CA ARG A 769 -28.55 -22.93 14.48
C ARG A 769 -27.15 -22.33 14.65
N LEU A 770 -27.04 -21.02 14.59
CA LEU A 770 -25.74 -20.32 14.68
C LEU A 770 -25.15 -20.37 16.10
N LEU A 771 -26.02 -20.44 17.12
CA LEU A 771 -25.64 -20.61 18.52
C LEU A 771 -25.36 -22.06 18.92
N ASP A 772 -25.53 -23.04 18.02
CA ASP A 772 -25.21 -24.43 18.31
C ASP A 772 -23.71 -24.55 18.68
N PRO A 773 -23.36 -25.04 19.89
CA PRO A 773 -21.97 -25.19 20.31
C PRO A 773 -21.14 -26.13 19.43
N SER A 774 -21.78 -27.00 18.63
CA SER A 774 -21.12 -27.90 17.68
C SER A 774 -20.80 -27.26 16.32
N GLY A 775 -21.35 -26.07 16.04
CA GLY A 775 -21.14 -25.37 14.76
C GLY A 775 -19.75 -24.74 14.58
N PRO A 776 -19.37 -24.33 13.36
CA PRO A 776 -18.14 -23.59 13.04
C PRO A 776 -18.02 -22.24 13.77
N ALA A 777 -16.82 -21.91 14.29
CA ALA A 777 -16.57 -20.71 15.10
C ALA A 777 -16.93 -19.40 14.37
N GLU A 778 -16.81 -19.40 13.05
CA GLU A 778 -17.10 -18.28 12.15
C GLU A 778 -18.56 -17.81 12.24
N TRP A 779 -19.49 -18.70 12.60
CA TRP A 779 -20.92 -18.37 12.72
C TRP A 779 -21.24 -17.54 13.96
N ALA A 780 -20.37 -17.56 14.98
CA ALA A 780 -20.64 -16.92 16.27
C ALA A 780 -20.69 -15.39 16.17
N THR A 781 -19.91 -14.77 15.28
CA THR A 781 -19.99 -13.32 15.03
C THR A 781 -21.36 -12.93 14.48
N ALA A 782 -21.85 -13.66 13.47
CA ALA A 782 -23.17 -13.40 12.91
C ALA A 782 -24.28 -13.69 13.93
N ALA A 783 -24.11 -14.73 14.76
CA ALA A 783 -25.05 -15.08 15.83
C ALA A 783 -25.19 -13.94 16.85
N GLY A 784 -24.09 -13.43 17.39
CA GLY A 784 -24.09 -12.35 18.38
C GLY A 784 -24.78 -11.09 17.84
N ARG A 785 -24.44 -10.67 16.62
CA ARG A 785 -25.10 -9.53 15.97
C ARG A 785 -26.60 -9.76 15.76
N LEU A 786 -27.03 -10.95 15.34
CA LEU A 786 -28.46 -11.24 15.13
C LEU A 786 -29.25 -11.28 16.45
N VAL A 787 -28.66 -11.82 17.52
CA VAL A 787 -29.25 -11.79 18.87
C VAL A 787 -29.42 -10.34 19.35
N CYS A 788 -28.40 -9.50 19.20
CA CYS A 788 -28.51 -8.07 19.55
C CYS A 788 -29.65 -7.38 18.80
N ALA A 789 -29.80 -7.64 17.50
CA ALA A 789 -30.90 -7.09 16.70
C ALA A 789 -32.28 -7.52 17.22
N LEU A 790 -32.46 -8.80 17.56
CA LEU A 790 -33.69 -9.31 18.16
C LEU A 790 -34.01 -8.63 19.49
N LEU A 791 -33.02 -8.49 20.37
CA LEU A 791 -33.21 -7.89 21.69
C LEU A 791 -33.53 -6.39 21.64
N LEU A 792 -33.00 -5.67 20.63
CA LEU A 792 -33.21 -4.23 20.48
C LEU A 792 -34.50 -3.89 19.74
N ARG A 793 -34.92 -4.71 18.77
CA ARG A 793 -36.04 -4.39 17.87
C ARG A 793 -37.32 -5.15 18.16
N VAL A 794 -37.26 -6.33 18.81
CA VAL A 794 -38.45 -7.12 19.15
C VAL A 794 -38.83 -6.92 20.61
N GLN A 795 -40.11 -6.62 20.87
CA GLN A 795 -40.62 -6.44 22.23
C GLN A 795 -40.49 -7.73 23.06
N THR A 796 -40.14 -7.59 24.34
CA THR A 796 -39.91 -8.71 25.28
C THR A 796 -41.13 -9.64 25.40
N GLU A 797 -42.35 -9.11 25.27
CA GLU A 797 -43.60 -9.87 25.33
C GLU A 797 -43.79 -10.85 24.16
N GLN A 798 -43.13 -10.59 23.03
CA GLN A 798 -43.17 -11.45 21.83
C GLN A 798 -42.07 -12.52 21.85
N LEU A 799 -40.97 -12.27 22.57
CA LEU A 799 -39.86 -13.22 22.73
C LEU A 799 -40.11 -14.26 23.83
N ARG A 800 -40.88 -13.94 24.90
CA ARG A 800 -41.29 -14.85 26.01
C ARG A 800 -40.19 -15.86 26.41
N GLU A 801 -40.50 -17.16 26.33
CA GLU A 801 -39.63 -18.28 26.71
C GLU A 801 -38.37 -18.41 25.85
N ASN A 802 -38.39 -17.85 24.63
CA ASN A 802 -37.23 -17.90 23.73
C ASN A 802 -36.11 -16.97 24.17
N SER A 803 -36.38 -15.95 25.00
CA SER A 803 -35.34 -15.06 25.53
C SER A 803 -34.32 -15.81 26.39
N ASP A 804 -34.78 -16.61 27.36
CA ASP A 804 -33.91 -17.44 28.20
C ASP A 804 -33.11 -18.46 27.35
N LEU A 805 -33.76 -19.06 26.34
CA LEU A 805 -33.10 -20.00 25.43
C LEU A 805 -31.99 -19.33 24.61
N LEU A 806 -32.22 -18.12 24.09
CA LEU A 806 -31.21 -17.36 23.35
C LEU A 806 -30.01 -17.01 24.22
N LEU A 807 -30.22 -16.60 25.46
CA LEU A 807 -29.14 -16.24 26.38
C LEU A 807 -28.33 -17.47 26.81
N ARG A 808 -29.00 -18.59 27.09
CA ARG A 808 -28.32 -19.86 27.34
C ARG A 808 -27.55 -20.36 26.12
N GLY A 809 -28.12 -20.22 24.92
CA GLY A 809 -27.44 -20.55 23.66
C GLY A 809 -26.20 -19.67 23.44
N THR A 810 -26.31 -18.36 23.70
CA THR A 810 -25.20 -17.40 23.63
C THR A 810 -24.09 -17.76 24.61
N LEU A 811 -24.44 -18.09 25.87
CA LEU A 811 -23.47 -18.56 26.86
C LEU A 811 -22.81 -19.87 26.47
N ALA A 812 -23.59 -20.85 26.02
CA ALA A 812 -23.09 -22.15 25.58
C ALA A 812 -22.10 -21.97 24.42
N ARG A 813 -22.46 -21.16 23.41
CA ARG A 813 -21.59 -20.86 22.28
C ARG A 813 -20.31 -20.13 22.69
N LEU A 814 -20.44 -19.07 23.51
CA LEU A 814 -19.32 -18.30 24.03
C LEU A 814 -18.32 -19.18 24.78
N SER A 815 -18.83 -20.17 25.51
CA SER A 815 -18.01 -21.08 26.29
C SER A 815 -17.22 -22.10 25.47
N THR A 816 -17.72 -22.46 24.29
CA THR A 816 -17.08 -23.41 23.37
C THR A 816 -16.05 -22.79 22.44
N LEU A 817 -15.97 -21.46 22.35
CA LEU A 817 -14.97 -20.80 21.53
C LEU A 817 -13.54 -21.09 22.06
N PRO A 818 -12.59 -21.46 21.18
CA PRO A 818 -11.24 -21.76 21.60
C PRO A 818 -10.53 -20.50 22.10
N LEU A 819 -9.80 -20.64 23.21
CA LEU A 819 -8.84 -19.64 23.67
C LEU A 819 -7.50 -19.97 23.01
N ILE A 820 -7.06 -19.12 22.08
CA ILE A 820 -5.82 -19.36 21.36
C ILE A 820 -4.68 -18.95 22.30
N SER A 821 -4.19 -19.91 23.09
CA SER A 821 -2.84 -19.79 23.65
C SER A 821 -1.84 -20.24 22.59
N SER A 822 -0.87 -19.39 22.30
CA SER A 822 0.30 -19.66 21.43
C SER A 822 1.18 -20.85 21.90
N GLU A 823 0.75 -21.62 22.88
CA GLU A 823 1.53 -22.65 23.53
C GLU A 823 0.83 -24.01 23.43
N THR A 824 1.54 -24.97 22.86
CA THR A 824 1.27 -26.41 22.78
C THR A 824 0.19 -26.85 21.78
N ALA A 825 0.65 -27.44 20.68
CA ALA A 825 -0.14 -28.34 19.86
C ALA A 825 -0.69 -29.48 20.74
N GLY A 826 -2.00 -29.50 21.00
CA GLY A 826 -2.69 -30.68 21.52
C GLY A 826 -3.86 -30.49 22.47
N SER A 827 -4.10 -29.31 23.06
CA SER A 827 -5.24 -29.12 23.96
C SER A 827 -5.97 -27.81 23.73
N THR A 828 -7.14 -27.88 23.07
CA THR A 828 -8.06 -26.75 22.89
C THR A 828 -8.55 -26.26 24.26
N ARG A 829 -7.97 -25.18 24.79
CA ARG A 829 -8.46 -24.53 26.01
C ARG A 829 -9.78 -23.84 25.70
N THR A 830 -10.80 -24.12 26.50
CA THR A 830 -12.12 -23.49 26.44
C THR A 830 -12.31 -22.61 27.69
N LEU A 831 -13.36 -21.78 27.71
CA LEU A 831 -13.67 -20.87 28.82
C LEU A 831 -13.77 -21.59 30.19
N TYR A 832 -13.99 -22.90 30.18
CA TYR A 832 -14.13 -23.75 31.37
C TYR A 832 -12.84 -24.44 31.83
N THR A 833 -11.77 -24.39 31.04
CA THR A 833 -10.46 -25.00 31.39
C THR A 833 -9.44 -24.01 31.96
N LEU A 834 -9.82 -22.73 32.13
CA LEU A 834 -8.97 -21.71 32.75
C LEU A 834 -9.14 -21.68 34.27
N ASP A 835 -8.02 -21.55 34.99
CA ASP A 835 -8.04 -21.16 36.40
C ASP A 835 -8.65 -19.76 36.55
N ASP A 836 -9.40 -19.55 37.64
CA ASP A 836 -10.29 -18.41 37.90
C ASP A 836 -9.66 -17.00 37.87
N GLY A 837 -8.37 -16.85 37.54
CA GLY A 837 -7.64 -15.58 37.53
C GLY A 837 -6.73 -15.34 36.33
N ALA A 838 -6.84 -16.09 35.22
CA ALA A 838 -5.87 -16.06 34.12
C ALA A 838 -6.47 -15.77 32.72
N ILE A 839 -7.45 -14.88 32.59
CA ILE A 839 -7.86 -14.37 31.27
C ILE A 839 -6.98 -13.16 30.96
N ASN A 840 -5.96 -13.34 30.11
CA ASN A 840 -5.09 -12.24 29.68
C ASN A 840 -5.59 -11.66 28.34
N THR A 841 -5.42 -10.35 28.17
CA THR A 841 -5.69 -9.68 26.88
C THR A 841 -4.84 -10.28 25.75
N SER A 842 -3.65 -10.80 26.07
CA SER A 842 -2.76 -11.50 25.13
C SER A 842 -3.26 -12.89 24.69
N ASP A 843 -4.27 -13.47 25.33
CA ASP A 843 -4.87 -14.75 24.93
C ASP A 843 -6.09 -14.56 24.00
N LEU A 844 -6.46 -13.30 23.75
CA LEU A 844 -7.61 -12.88 22.95
C LEU A 844 -7.24 -12.38 21.55
N VAL A 845 -5.98 -12.61 21.12
CA VAL A 845 -5.37 -12.07 19.89
C VAL A 845 -6.28 -12.21 18.65
N ALA A 846 -6.16 -11.19 17.80
CA ALA A 846 -6.89 -10.95 16.57
C ALA A 846 -7.04 -12.18 15.65
N GLY A 847 -8.23 -12.30 15.07
CA GLY A 847 -8.68 -13.39 14.21
C GLY A 847 -10.19 -13.58 14.33
N SER A 848 -10.78 -14.45 13.49
CA SER A 848 -12.23 -14.70 13.45
C SER A 848 -12.82 -15.08 14.82
N VAL A 849 -12.06 -15.79 15.65
CA VAL A 849 -12.47 -16.22 17.01
C VAL A 849 -12.51 -15.05 18.00
N GLY A 850 -11.62 -14.06 17.86
CA GLY A 850 -11.63 -12.84 18.67
C GLY A 850 -12.89 -12.02 18.44
N GLY A 851 -13.21 -11.75 17.17
CA GLY A 851 -14.45 -11.05 16.77
C GLY A 851 -15.73 -11.81 17.16
N ALA A 852 -15.72 -13.13 17.02
CA ALA A 852 -16.83 -13.98 17.48
C ALA A 852 -17.11 -13.82 18.98
N ARG A 853 -16.04 -13.77 19.79
CA ARG A 853 -16.15 -13.59 21.23
C ARG A 853 -16.66 -12.20 21.59
N GLN A 854 -16.11 -11.15 20.97
CA GLN A 854 -16.58 -9.77 21.15
C GLN A 854 -18.08 -9.68 20.85
N SER A 855 -18.52 -10.21 19.70
CA SER A 855 -19.92 -10.16 19.29
C SER A 855 -20.88 -10.87 20.26
N LEU A 856 -20.50 -12.05 20.78
CA LEU A 856 -21.31 -12.76 21.77
C LEU A 856 -21.30 -12.09 23.15
N VAL A 857 -20.18 -11.51 23.56
CA VAL A 857 -20.10 -10.71 24.80
C VAL A 857 -20.98 -9.47 24.68
N PHE A 858 -21.00 -8.83 23.51
CA PHE A 858 -21.78 -7.64 23.23
C PHE A 858 -23.29 -7.82 23.46
N VAL A 859 -23.81 -9.04 23.30
CA VAL A 859 -25.19 -9.40 23.69
C VAL A 859 -25.47 -9.07 25.16
N PHE A 860 -24.55 -9.45 26.06
CA PHE A 860 -24.69 -9.18 27.50
C PHE A 860 -24.46 -7.71 27.84
N ILE A 861 -23.62 -7.01 27.08
CA ILE A 861 -23.42 -5.56 27.21
C ILE A 861 -24.74 -4.82 26.92
N VAL A 862 -25.39 -5.12 25.80
CA VAL A 862 -26.68 -4.56 25.42
C VAL A 862 -27.73 -4.84 26.50
N LEU A 863 -27.78 -6.05 27.03
CA LEU A 863 -28.72 -6.39 28.10
C LEU A 863 -28.40 -5.71 29.43
N CYS A 864 -27.14 -5.57 29.81
CA CYS A 864 -26.74 -4.86 31.02
C CYS A 864 -27.19 -3.40 30.97
N ARG A 865 -27.20 -2.78 29.79
CA ARG A 865 -27.76 -1.45 29.57
C ARG A 865 -29.29 -1.44 29.74
N LEU A 866 -29.99 -2.41 29.17
CA LEU A 866 -31.47 -2.45 29.18
C LEU A 866 -32.05 -2.88 30.55
N GLN A 867 -31.49 -3.92 31.16
CA GLN A 867 -32.01 -4.58 32.37
C GLN A 867 -30.86 -5.11 33.26
N PRO A 868 -30.06 -4.25 33.90
CA PRO A 868 -28.85 -4.65 34.62
C PRO A 868 -29.12 -5.70 35.71
N GLN A 869 -30.17 -5.50 36.53
CA GLN A 869 -30.49 -6.42 37.62
C GLN A 869 -30.89 -7.82 37.11
N ALA A 870 -31.69 -7.89 36.05
CA ALA A 870 -32.15 -9.16 35.49
C ALA A 870 -30.97 -9.97 34.91
N VAL A 871 -30.02 -9.30 34.25
CA VAL A 871 -28.79 -9.94 33.75
C VAL A 871 -27.94 -10.44 34.90
N ILE A 872 -27.80 -9.66 35.97
CA ILE A 872 -27.01 -10.07 37.12
C ILE A 872 -27.61 -11.31 37.77
N ASP A 873 -28.92 -11.33 37.97
CA ASP A 873 -29.63 -12.48 38.55
C ASP A 873 -29.55 -13.71 37.64
N PHE A 874 -29.70 -13.53 36.32
CA PHE A 874 -29.55 -14.60 35.33
C PHE A 874 -28.14 -15.20 35.35
N LEU A 875 -27.08 -14.40 35.16
CA LEU A 875 -25.69 -14.86 35.12
C LEU A 875 -25.23 -15.46 36.46
N SER A 876 -25.86 -15.06 37.57
CA SER A 876 -25.61 -15.65 38.89
C SER A 876 -26.31 -17.02 39.07
N SER A 877 -27.41 -17.25 38.34
CA SER A 877 -28.22 -18.47 38.45
C SER A 877 -27.74 -19.61 37.54
N VAL A 878 -27.03 -19.29 36.45
CA VAL A 878 -26.53 -20.27 35.49
C VAL A 878 -25.18 -20.83 35.97
N PRO A 879 -25.07 -22.14 36.26
CA PRO A 879 -23.81 -22.76 36.64
C PRO A 879 -22.95 -23.05 35.42
N ASP A 880 -21.64 -22.95 35.58
CA ASP A 880 -20.65 -23.50 34.67
C ASP A 880 -20.49 -25.04 34.88
N PRO A 881 -19.70 -25.75 34.06
CA PRO A 881 -19.46 -27.19 34.23
C PRO A 881 -18.82 -27.58 35.57
N LEU A 882 -18.23 -26.63 36.31
CA LEU A 882 -17.66 -26.81 37.65
C LEU A 882 -18.66 -26.43 38.77
N GLY A 883 -19.88 -26.02 38.40
CA GLY A 883 -20.94 -25.63 39.32
C GLY A 883 -20.83 -24.19 39.85
N GLN A 884 -19.92 -23.38 39.34
CA GLN A 884 -19.75 -21.96 39.72
C GLN A 884 -20.62 -21.04 38.86
N PRO A 885 -21.11 -19.90 39.40
CA PRO A 885 -21.84 -18.92 38.58
C PRO A 885 -20.98 -18.39 37.43
N VAL A 886 -21.53 -18.38 36.21
CA VAL A 886 -20.80 -17.88 35.00
C VAL A 886 -20.55 -16.37 35.02
N MET A 887 -21.21 -15.64 35.92
CA MET A 887 -21.10 -14.19 36.07
C MET A 887 -19.65 -13.66 36.07
N ALA A 888 -18.78 -14.24 36.90
CA ALA A 888 -17.41 -13.75 37.03
C ALA A 888 -16.63 -13.90 35.71
N LYS A 889 -16.88 -14.97 34.95
CA LYS A 889 -16.20 -15.24 33.67
C LYS A 889 -16.65 -14.26 32.59
N VAL A 890 -17.96 -14.01 32.47
CA VAL A 890 -18.52 -13.06 31.49
C VAL A 890 -18.02 -11.64 31.76
N MET A 891 -17.99 -11.21 33.03
CA MET A 891 -17.52 -9.87 33.40
C MET A 891 -16.03 -9.67 33.12
N ARG A 892 -15.18 -10.65 33.44
CA ARG A 892 -13.75 -10.61 33.09
C ARG A 892 -13.56 -10.58 31.57
N LEU A 893 -14.34 -11.36 30.83
CA LEU A 893 -14.26 -11.40 29.38
C LEU A 893 -14.67 -10.09 28.74
N TRP A 894 -15.71 -9.44 29.25
CA TRP A 894 -16.07 -8.08 28.83
C TRP A 894 -14.93 -7.11 29.05
N CYS A 895 -14.37 -7.04 30.27
CA CYS A 895 -13.24 -6.15 30.54
C CYS A 895 -12.02 -6.43 29.64
N ALA A 896 -11.80 -7.70 29.26
CA ALA A 896 -10.71 -8.06 28.38
C ALA A 896 -11.01 -7.77 26.89
N CYS A 897 -12.28 -7.77 26.49
CA CYS A 897 -12.71 -7.41 25.12
C CYS A 897 -12.83 -5.90 24.91
N GLN A 898 -12.99 -5.10 25.98
CA GLN A 898 -13.26 -3.66 25.90
C GLN A 898 -12.30 -2.89 24.98
N PRO A 899 -10.97 -3.05 25.05
CA PRO A 899 -10.03 -2.29 24.22
C PRO A 899 -10.09 -2.60 22.72
N PHE A 900 -10.88 -3.61 22.33
CA PHE A 900 -10.96 -4.10 20.96
C PHE A 900 -12.29 -3.76 20.27
N TYR A 901 -13.12 -2.90 20.87
CA TYR A 901 -14.27 -2.32 20.19
C TYR A 901 -13.83 -1.04 19.49
N PHE A 902 -14.04 -0.98 18.17
CA PHE A 902 -13.63 0.15 17.33
C PHE A 902 -14.81 0.90 16.73
N ALA A 903 -15.94 0.23 16.52
CA ALA A 903 -17.11 0.86 15.93
C ALA A 903 -17.76 1.85 16.92
N SER A 904 -18.07 3.06 16.44
CA SER A 904 -18.58 4.17 17.26
C SER A 904 -19.80 3.78 18.12
N HIS A 905 -20.75 3.04 17.54
CA HIS A 905 -21.93 2.53 18.26
C HIS A 905 -21.59 1.48 19.33
N GLU A 906 -20.60 0.60 19.08
CA GLU A 906 -20.18 -0.42 20.05
C GLU A 906 -19.49 0.20 21.26
N ILE A 907 -18.60 1.18 21.02
CA ILE A 907 -17.92 1.94 22.06
C ILE A 907 -18.95 2.67 22.93
N ARG A 908 -19.87 3.44 22.33
CA ARG A 908 -20.93 4.17 23.05
C ARG A 908 -21.76 3.24 23.94
N VAL A 909 -22.27 2.14 23.38
CA VAL A 909 -23.10 1.19 24.11
C VAL A 909 -22.32 0.54 25.26
N SER A 910 -21.07 0.12 25.01
CA SER A 910 -20.24 -0.52 26.03
C SER A 910 -19.85 0.42 27.16
N VAL A 911 -19.40 1.65 26.84
CA VAL A 911 -19.00 2.66 27.81
C VAL A 911 -20.17 3.05 28.71
N LEU A 912 -21.36 3.27 28.15
CA LEU A 912 -22.55 3.58 28.95
C LEU A 912 -22.98 2.39 29.82
N ALA A 913 -22.91 1.17 29.28
CA ALA A 913 -23.25 -0.03 30.04
C ALA A 913 -22.27 -0.26 31.20
N LEU A 914 -20.97 -0.09 30.99
CA LEU A 914 -19.93 -0.16 32.02
C LEU A 914 -20.14 0.92 33.09
N SER A 915 -20.41 2.16 32.68
CA SER A 915 -20.67 3.29 33.58
C SER A 915 -21.87 3.00 34.51
N ASN A 916 -22.97 2.52 33.92
CA ASN A 916 -24.19 2.20 34.65
C ASN A 916 -23.98 1.01 35.61
N LEU A 917 -23.26 -0.02 35.16
CA LEU A 917 -22.96 -1.19 35.99
C LEU A 917 -22.05 -0.83 37.17
N LEU A 918 -21.03 0.00 36.93
CA LEU A 918 -20.11 0.51 37.96
C LEU A 918 -20.87 1.32 39.02
N LEU A 919 -21.70 2.27 38.59
CA LEU A 919 -22.54 3.07 39.50
C LEU A 919 -23.56 2.23 40.26
N HIS A 920 -24.21 1.27 39.59
CA HIS A 920 -25.17 0.35 40.21
C HIS A 920 -24.49 -0.48 41.29
N ALA A 921 -23.34 -1.09 41.01
CA ALA A 921 -22.59 -1.89 41.97
C ALA A 921 -22.25 -1.09 43.23
N ILE A 922 -21.74 0.15 43.06
CA ILE A 922 -21.35 1.01 44.19
C ILE A 922 -22.57 1.46 45.00
N LYS A 923 -23.67 1.89 44.34
CA LYS A 923 -24.88 2.39 45.01
C LYS A 923 -25.66 1.30 45.73
N SER A 924 -25.76 0.11 45.13
CA SER A 924 -26.51 -1.02 45.67
C SER A 924 -25.71 -1.88 46.66
N GLY A 925 -24.38 -1.78 46.64
CA GLY A 925 -23.51 -2.65 47.43
C GLY A 925 -23.58 -4.11 47.01
N ASP A 926 -23.75 -4.40 45.71
CA ASP A 926 -23.91 -5.76 45.21
C ASP A 926 -22.61 -6.58 45.41
N THR A 927 -22.62 -7.40 46.45
CA THR A 927 -21.50 -8.27 46.83
C THR A 927 -21.06 -9.23 45.71
N ARG A 928 -21.97 -9.58 44.80
CA ARG A 928 -21.67 -10.50 43.69
C ARG A 928 -20.68 -9.89 42.69
N LEU A 929 -20.75 -8.58 42.47
CA LEU A 929 -19.84 -7.85 41.58
C LEU A 929 -18.57 -7.40 42.32
N MET A 930 -18.71 -6.93 43.56
CA MET A 930 -17.60 -6.42 44.36
C MET A 930 -16.54 -7.49 44.72
N GLN A 931 -16.93 -8.77 44.76
CA GLN A 931 -16.02 -9.87 45.10
C GLN A 931 -15.24 -10.42 43.90
N ILE A 932 -15.55 -9.99 42.67
CA ILE A 932 -14.88 -10.48 41.47
C ILE A 932 -13.50 -9.81 41.35
N THR A 933 -12.46 -10.62 41.20
CA THR A 933 -11.09 -10.18 40.87
C THR A 933 -10.74 -10.49 39.42
N THR A 934 -9.85 -9.69 38.84
CA THR A 934 -9.35 -9.83 37.47
C THR A 934 -7.86 -9.48 37.39
N THR A 935 -7.22 -9.87 36.29
CA THR A 935 -5.85 -9.49 35.94
C THR A 935 -5.77 -7.99 35.60
N GLY A 936 -4.83 -7.32 36.25
CA GLY A 936 -4.40 -5.94 35.98
C GLY A 936 -3.15 -5.93 35.11
N GLU A 937 -2.24 -4.98 35.37
CA GLU A 937 -0.99 -4.82 34.61
C GLU A 937 0.04 -5.92 34.95
N GLU A 938 0.93 -6.20 34.00
CA GLU A 938 2.08 -7.10 34.17
C GLU A 938 3.13 -6.41 35.05
N ILE A 939 3.66 -7.10 36.05
CA ILE A 939 4.73 -6.57 36.88
C ILE A 939 6.04 -6.72 36.11
N ASP A 940 6.60 -5.61 35.64
CA ASP A 940 7.92 -5.59 35.02
C ASP A 940 9.03 -5.76 36.06
N ASP A 941 9.93 -6.73 35.81
CA ASP A 941 11.10 -7.01 36.64
C ASP A 941 12.20 -5.98 36.29
N ASP A 942 12.07 -4.79 36.87
CA ASP A 942 12.86 -3.57 36.62
C ASP A 942 14.36 -3.75 36.95
N SER A 943 15.12 -4.33 36.01
CA SER A 943 16.59 -4.44 36.13
C SER A 943 17.37 -4.07 34.86
N SER A 944 16.70 -3.65 33.79
CA SER A 944 17.38 -3.11 32.61
C SER A 944 16.58 -1.97 32.00
N ASN A 945 17.11 -0.74 32.11
CA ASN A 945 16.61 0.47 31.44
C ASN A 945 16.65 0.42 29.90
N ASN A 946 16.96 -0.73 29.28
CA ASN A 946 16.89 -0.88 27.84
C ASN A 946 15.50 -1.41 27.46
N VAL A 947 14.71 -0.54 26.82
CA VAL A 947 13.49 -0.88 26.07
C VAL A 947 13.89 -1.71 24.84
N ALA A 948 14.45 -2.90 25.05
CA ALA A 948 14.81 -3.81 23.98
C ALA A 948 13.58 -4.61 23.56
N ALA A 949 13.36 -4.76 22.25
CA ALA A 949 12.28 -5.58 21.69
C ALA A 949 12.20 -6.97 22.38
N ARG A 950 11.08 -7.22 23.06
CA ARG A 950 10.82 -8.46 23.80
C ARG A 950 10.23 -9.50 22.84
N THR A 951 11.08 -10.36 22.27
CA THR A 951 10.65 -11.43 21.37
C THR A 951 9.88 -12.55 22.09
N ARG A 952 9.01 -13.28 21.38
CA ARG A 952 8.21 -14.40 21.92
C ARG A 952 9.05 -15.45 22.66
N ASN A 953 10.27 -15.73 22.19
CA ASN A 953 11.21 -16.64 22.86
C ASN A 953 11.68 -16.10 24.23
N LYS A 954 12.00 -14.80 24.34
CA LYS A 954 12.37 -14.18 25.62
C LYS A 954 11.19 -14.20 26.59
N GLN A 955 9.97 -13.97 26.09
CA GLN A 955 8.73 -14.01 26.89
C GLN A 955 8.40 -15.41 27.43
N SER A 956 8.64 -16.49 26.66
CA SER A 956 8.38 -17.87 27.09
C SER A 956 9.29 -18.36 28.24
N SER A 957 10.42 -17.68 28.47
CA SER A 957 11.45 -18.13 29.41
C SER A 957 11.24 -17.67 30.86
N LYS A 958 10.30 -16.76 31.13
CA LYS A 958 10.01 -16.23 32.48
C LYS A 958 8.52 -16.32 32.80
N PRO A 959 8.13 -16.80 34.01
CA PRO A 959 6.73 -16.82 34.42
C PRO A 959 6.22 -15.39 34.65
N LYS A 960 5.17 -15.00 33.94
CA LYS A 960 4.54 -13.69 34.07
C LYS A 960 3.80 -13.57 35.39
N VAL A 961 4.00 -12.48 36.13
CA VAL A 961 3.25 -12.18 37.36
C VAL A 961 2.36 -10.97 37.09
N TYR A 962 1.05 -11.20 37.08
CA TYR A 962 0.05 -10.15 36.91
C TYR A 962 -0.50 -9.70 38.26
N LEU A 963 -0.70 -8.39 38.43
CA LEU A 963 -1.39 -7.87 39.60
C LEU A 963 -2.87 -8.28 39.55
N GLN A 964 -3.40 -8.89 40.61
CA GLN A 964 -4.84 -9.14 40.71
C GLN A 964 -5.53 -7.90 41.29
N ILE A 965 -6.48 -7.35 40.54
CA ILE A 965 -7.24 -6.14 40.92
C ILE A 965 -8.75 -6.44 41.00
N PRO A 966 -9.52 -5.68 41.80
CA PRO A 966 -10.98 -5.80 41.80
C PRO A 966 -11.59 -5.47 40.43
N LEU A 967 -12.67 -6.15 40.04
CA LEU A 967 -13.36 -5.93 38.76
C LEU A 967 -13.76 -4.46 38.56
N LEU A 968 -14.31 -3.83 39.60
CA LEU A 968 -14.72 -2.42 39.54
C LEU A 968 -13.54 -1.48 39.24
N VAL A 969 -12.35 -1.80 39.76
CA VAL A 969 -11.12 -1.04 39.48
C VAL A 969 -10.73 -1.21 38.01
N LYS A 970 -10.82 -2.43 37.46
CA LYS A 970 -10.55 -2.65 36.03
C LYS A 970 -11.54 -1.92 35.14
N MET A 971 -12.85 -1.95 35.45
CA MET A 971 -13.88 -1.19 34.72
C MET A 971 -13.57 0.30 34.74
N TYR A 972 -13.23 0.85 35.90
CA TYR A 972 -12.84 2.24 36.07
C TYR A 972 -11.61 2.61 35.23
N LYS A 973 -10.54 1.79 35.25
CA LYS A 973 -9.34 1.99 34.41
C LYS A 973 -9.64 1.95 32.91
N LEU A 974 -10.51 1.03 32.47
CA LEU A 974 -10.92 0.94 31.06
C LEU A 974 -11.65 2.21 30.62
N LEU A 975 -12.53 2.76 31.46
CA LEU A 975 -13.22 4.01 31.15
C LEU A 975 -12.25 5.20 31.08
N ILE A 976 -11.16 5.20 31.86
CA ILE A 976 -10.11 6.23 31.75
C ILE A 976 -9.36 6.08 30.43
N HIS A 977 -9.07 4.85 30.02
CA HIS A 977 -8.42 4.59 28.74
C HIS A 977 -9.26 5.06 27.54
N GLU A 978 -10.57 4.84 27.56
CA GLU A 978 -11.47 5.38 26.54
C GLU A 978 -11.47 6.91 26.52
N LEU A 979 -11.41 7.55 27.69
CA LEU A 979 -11.28 9.02 27.77
C LEU A 979 -9.93 9.50 27.23
N ALA A 980 -8.84 8.79 27.54
CA ALA A 980 -7.51 9.12 27.02
C ALA A 980 -7.48 9.06 25.49
N LYS A 981 -8.05 8.00 24.90
CA LYS A 981 -8.17 7.85 23.45
C LYS A 981 -8.93 9.02 22.80
N ILE A 982 -10.03 9.46 23.40
CA ILE A 982 -10.80 10.61 22.89
C ILE A 982 -9.99 11.91 22.96
N LEU A 983 -9.11 12.07 23.97
CA LEU A 983 -8.27 13.26 24.10
C LEU A 983 -7.11 13.26 23.09
N GLU A 984 -6.50 12.09 22.86
CA GLU A 984 -5.46 11.90 21.84
C GLU A 984 -6.01 12.23 20.43
N GLU A 985 -7.20 11.72 20.09
CA GLU A 985 -7.87 12.02 18.80
C GLU A 985 -8.13 13.53 18.62
N GLU A 986 -8.46 14.27 19.69
CA GLU A 986 -8.65 15.73 19.62
C GLU A 986 -7.34 16.53 19.54
N GLU A 987 -6.24 16.01 20.09
CA GLU A 987 -4.92 16.65 20.00
C GLU A 987 -4.37 16.55 18.57
N ASP A 988 -4.47 15.38 17.94
CA ASP A 988 -4.08 15.17 16.53
C ASP A 988 -4.87 16.09 15.56
N ASP A 989 -6.18 16.24 15.79
CA ASP A 989 -7.04 17.13 14.99
C ASP A 989 -6.65 18.62 15.13
N ASN A 990 -6.15 19.04 16.30
CA ASN A 990 -5.71 20.42 16.53
C ASN A 990 -4.28 20.68 16.04
N GLU A 991 -3.36 19.71 16.13
CA GLU A 991 -1.99 19.84 15.59
C GLU A 991 -1.98 19.94 14.05
N GLY A 992 -2.93 19.27 13.39
CA GLY A 992 -3.15 19.41 11.94
C GLY A 992 -3.60 20.81 11.48
N GLU A 993 -4.14 21.64 12.39
CA GLU A 993 -4.52 23.03 12.11
C GLU A 993 -3.44 24.06 12.51
N GLU A 994 -2.46 23.71 13.38
CA GLU A 994 -1.45 24.65 13.92
C GLU A 994 -0.05 24.58 13.27
N GLU A 995 0.25 23.62 12.37
CA GLU A 995 1.54 23.54 11.65
C GLU A 995 1.83 24.68 10.62
N ASP A 996 1.05 25.77 10.59
CA ASP A 996 1.28 26.90 9.66
C ASP A 996 1.96 28.14 10.31
N THR A 997 2.37 28.08 11.58
CA THR A 997 3.15 29.19 12.19
C THR A 997 4.22 28.75 13.17
N ASP A 998 5.44 28.46 12.68
CA ASP A 998 6.63 28.63 13.52
C ASP A 998 7.64 29.59 12.87
N THR A 999 7.62 30.81 13.42
CA THR A 999 8.54 31.90 13.12
C THR A 999 9.94 31.61 13.66
N GLU A 1000 10.92 31.67 12.76
CA GLU A 1000 12.35 31.72 13.04
C GLU A 1000 12.72 32.74 14.13
N TYR A 1001 13.53 32.32 15.10
CA TYR A 1001 14.47 33.21 15.77
C TYR A 1001 15.89 32.70 15.53
N GLY A 1002 16.65 33.45 14.73
CA GLY A 1002 18.08 33.31 14.61
C GLY A 1002 18.79 33.88 15.84
N ASP A 1003 19.99 33.37 16.11
CA ASP A 1003 21.04 34.21 16.67
C ASP A 1003 22.43 33.80 16.16
N ASP A 1004 23.22 34.82 15.90
CA ASP A 1004 24.47 34.83 15.14
C ASP A 1004 25.69 34.30 15.91
N GLU A 1005 26.70 33.91 15.13
CA GLU A 1005 28.04 33.49 15.53
C GLU A 1005 28.82 34.52 16.38
N ASN A 1006 29.52 34.07 17.43
CA ASN A 1006 30.99 34.26 17.56
C ASN A 1006 31.64 33.64 18.82
N GLY A 1007 32.61 32.74 18.60
CA GLY A 1007 33.99 32.92 19.06
C GLY A 1007 34.44 32.44 20.47
N SER A 1008 35.32 31.43 20.46
CA SER A 1008 36.52 31.21 21.31
C SER A 1008 36.45 30.27 22.54
N HIS A 1009 37.18 29.13 22.41
CA HIS A 1009 38.04 28.42 23.40
C HIS A 1009 37.51 28.23 24.84
N THR A 1010 37.41 27.04 25.48
CA THR A 1010 38.26 25.84 25.55
C THR A 1010 37.57 24.84 26.51
N GLY A 1011 37.77 23.53 26.33
CA GLY A 1011 37.82 22.58 27.46
C GLY A 1011 36.72 21.51 27.53
N GLU A 1012 37.11 20.29 27.16
CA GLU A 1012 36.62 18.97 27.58
C GLU A 1012 35.37 18.89 28.47
N ARG A 1013 34.33 18.19 27.99
CA ARG A 1013 33.60 17.16 28.75
C ARG A 1013 32.74 16.30 27.82
N LEU A 1014 32.64 15.02 28.20
CA LEU A 1014 31.90 13.96 27.52
C LEU A 1014 30.40 14.25 27.50
N ASP A 1015 29.79 14.15 26.31
CA ASP A 1015 28.34 14.09 26.15
C ASP A 1015 27.93 12.67 25.78
N THR A 1016 27.01 12.17 26.60
CA THR A 1016 26.27 10.91 26.52
C THR A 1016 25.19 10.99 25.43
N ASP A 1017 25.02 9.85 24.74
CA ASP A 1017 24.07 9.58 23.67
C ASP A 1017 22.63 10.08 23.93
N GLU A 1018 22.10 10.89 23.03
CA GLU A 1018 20.65 11.01 22.76
C GLU A 1018 20.29 9.97 21.70
N SER A 1019 19.75 8.83 22.14
CA SER A 1019 19.14 7.83 21.27
C SER A 1019 17.73 8.27 20.89
N THR A 1020 17.51 8.41 19.60
CA THR A 1020 16.22 8.51 18.92
C THR A 1020 15.24 7.41 19.37
N HIS A 1021 14.00 7.81 19.64
CA HIS A 1021 12.88 6.93 19.94
C HIS A 1021 12.54 6.05 18.73
N ASP A 1022 12.82 4.74 18.84
CA ASP A 1022 12.25 3.71 17.97
C ASP A 1022 10.94 3.20 18.61
N GLU A 1023 9.80 3.53 18.02
CA GLU A 1023 8.53 2.89 18.32
C GLU A 1023 8.46 1.48 17.72
N PRO A 1024 7.84 0.49 18.41
CA PRO A 1024 7.76 -0.88 17.92
C PRO A 1024 6.70 -1.01 16.81
N THR A 1025 7.16 -1.14 15.58
CA THR A 1025 6.36 -1.51 14.40
C THR A 1025 5.72 -2.89 14.57
N ALA A 1026 4.42 -2.91 14.89
CA ALA A 1026 3.57 -4.07 14.66
C ALA A 1026 3.11 -4.02 13.21
N ASN A 1027 3.85 -4.64 12.29
CA ASN A 1027 3.46 -4.78 10.87
C ASN A 1027 2.01 -5.27 10.73
N PRO A 1028 1.09 -4.44 10.22
CA PRO A 1028 -0.13 -4.92 9.60
C PRO A 1028 0.22 -5.43 8.20
N SER A 1029 -0.56 -6.39 7.72
CA SER A 1029 -0.45 -6.97 6.37
C SER A 1029 -0.43 -5.90 5.26
N PRO A 1030 0.36 -6.05 4.18
CA PRO A 1030 0.66 -5.00 3.19
C PRO A 1030 -0.45 -4.72 2.15
N TYR A 1031 -1.72 -4.64 2.58
CA TYR A 1031 -2.86 -4.32 1.68
C TYR A 1031 -3.75 -3.18 2.21
N ALA A 1032 -3.22 -2.31 3.07
CA ALA A 1032 -3.99 -1.22 3.65
C ALA A 1032 -3.19 0.09 3.64
N GLU A 1033 -2.76 0.53 2.46
CA GLU A 1033 -2.39 1.93 2.23
C GLU A 1033 -3.07 2.34 0.92
N SER A 1034 -4.27 2.92 1.06
CA SER A 1034 -4.87 3.78 0.05
C SER A 1034 -5.05 5.14 0.72
N ASP A 1035 -4.45 6.15 0.11
CA ASP A 1035 -4.42 7.56 0.53
C ASP A 1035 -5.72 8.02 1.20
N ASP A 1036 -5.64 8.32 2.49
CA ASP A 1036 -6.71 8.87 3.30
C ASP A 1036 -6.74 10.39 3.12
N ASP A 1037 -7.18 10.85 1.94
CA ASP A 1037 -7.66 12.21 1.76
C ASP A 1037 -9.14 12.24 2.17
N SER A 1038 -9.41 12.66 3.41
CA SER A 1038 -10.64 13.30 3.92
C SER A 1038 -11.84 13.39 2.95
N ASP A 1039 -12.43 12.24 2.60
CA ASP A 1039 -13.83 12.14 2.19
C ASP A 1039 -14.38 11.07 3.10
N GLY A 1040 -15.11 11.51 4.14
CA GLY A 1040 -15.71 10.63 5.13
C GLY A 1040 -16.43 9.48 4.44
N GLY A 1041 -15.78 8.32 4.42
CA GLY A 1041 -16.44 7.06 4.20
C GLY A 1041 -17.55 7.07 5.23
N LEU A 1042 -18.79 7.19 4.76
CA LEU A 1042 -19.95 7.21 5.62
C LEU A 1042 -19.82 5.97 6.49
N GLU A 1043 -19.43 6.12 7.76
CA GLU A 1043 -19.72 5.11 8.76
C GLU A 1043 -21.23 4.97 8.69
N VAL A 1044 -21.70 3.99 7.92
CA VAL A 1044 -23.12 3.74 7.80
C VAL A 1044 -23.51 3.22 9.17
N ASP A 1045 -23.98 4.13 10.02
CA ASP A 1045 -24.48 3.85 11.35
C ASP A 1045 -25.31 2.58 11.29
N ASP A 1046 -24.95 1.59 12.12
CA ASP A 1046 -25.62 0.30 12.10
C ASP A 1046 -27.13 0.54 12.29
N PRO A 1047 -27.98 0.17 11.31
CA PRO A 1047 -29.38 0.59 11.27
C PRO A 1047 -30.17 0.06 12.47
N ILE A 1048 -29.66 -0.97 13.15
CA ILE A 1048 -30.25 -1.47 14.40
C ILE A 1048 -30.22 -0.42 15.50
N PHE A 1049 -29.25 0.51 15.50
CA PHE A 1049 -29.05 1.51 16.54
C PHE A 1049 -29.45 2.94 16.15
N SER A 1050 -29.84 3.21 14.90
CA SER A 1050 -30.12 4.58 14.43
C SER A 1050 -31.22 5.33 15.23
N ASN A 1051 -32.14 4.61 15.86
CA ASN A 1051 -33.19 5.19 16.71
C ASN A 1051 -32.89 5.05 18.22
N ASP A 1052 -31.71 4.57 18.58
CA ASP A 1052 -31.31 4.36 19.97
C ASP A 1052 -30.82 5.70 20.56
N PRO A 1053 -31.39 6.16 21.69
CA PRO A 1053 -30.98 7.43 22.31
C PRO A 1053 -29.49 7.47 22.66
N VAL A 1054 -28.84 6.31 22.84
CA VAL A 1054 -27.39 6.22 23.09
C VAL A 1054 -26.54 6.86 22.01
N MET A 1055 -26.99 6.88 20.76
CA MET A 1055 -26.21 7.45 19.66
C MET A 1055 -26.05 8.97 19.76
N THR A 1056 -26.91 9.64 20.56
CA THR A 1056 -26.85 11.09 20.78
C THR A 1056 -26.04 11.52 22.00
N VAL A 1057 -25.49 10.57 22.77
CA VAL A 1057 -24.76 10.87 24.01
C VAL A 1057 -23.32 11.26 23.69
N ASP A 1058 -22.90 12.42 24.17
CA ASP A 1058 -21.50 12.82 24.21
C ASP A 1058 -20.74 11.95 25.24
N ILE A 1059 -19.86 11.09 24.74
CA ILE A 1059 -19.10 10.15 25.58
C ILE A 1059 -18.14 10.89 26.51
N LYS A 1060 -17.49 11.95 26.02
CA LYS A 1060 -16.51 12.73 26.78
C LYS A 1060 -17.20 13.42 27.94
N GLU A 1061 -18.30 14.13 27.68
CA GLU A 1061 -19.07 14.80 28.73
C GLU A 1061 -19.59 13.80 29.77
N HIS A 1062 -20.13 12.66 29.31
CA HIS A 1062 -20.61 11.59 30.18
C HIS A 1062 -19.51 11.01 31.08
N LEU A 1063 -18.33 10.70 30.53
CA LEU A 1063 -17.19 10.17 31.28
C LEU A 1063 -16.63 11.19 32.28
N CYS A 1064 -16.51 12.46 31.89
CA CYS A 1064 -16.08 13.53 32.80
C CYS A 1064 -17.04 13.66 34.00
N GLU A 1065 -18.34 13.67 33.76
CA GLU A 1065 -19.34 13.78 34.84
C GLU A 1065 -19.36 12.53 35.72
N LEU A 1066 -19.20 11.35 35.12
CA LEU A 1066 -19.05 10.09 35.86
C LEU A 1066 -17.85 10.15 36.81
N PHE A 1067 -16.68 10.56 36.34
CA PHE A 1067 -15.47 10.61 37.16
C PHE A 1067 -15.52 11.69 38.24
N ARG A 1068 -16.13 12.86 37.97
CA ARG A 1068 -16.42 13.87 39.00
C ARG A 1068 -17.36 13.33 40.07
N THR A 1069 -18.39 12.59 39.67
CA THR A 1069 -19.32 11.96 40.61
C THR A 1069 -18.61 10.90 41.46
N LEU A 1070 -17.78 10.05 40.84
CA LEU A 1070 -17.07 8.97 41.52
C LEU A 1070 -16.00 9.51 42.48
N SER A 1071 -15.26 10.57 42.11
CA SER A 1071 -14.21 11.17 42.95
C SER A 1071 -14.74 11.76 44.27
N GLN A 1072 -16.02 12.12 44.30
CA GLN A 1072 -16.71 12.62 45.49
C GLN A 1072 -17.23 11.49 46.40
N GLN A 1073 -17.25 10.23 45.94
CA GLN A 1073 -17.75 9.11 46.73
C GLN A 1073 -16.69 8.51 47.65
N PRO A 1074 -17.07 7.98 48.83
CA PRO A 1074 -16.11 7.36 49.76
C PRO A 1074 -15.38 6.15 49.16
N PHE A 1075 -16.01 5.48 48.18
CA PHE A 1075 -15.44 4.33 47.46
C PHE A 1075 -14.26 4.72 46.55
N TYR A 1076 -14.07 6.01 46.25
CA TYR A 1076 -12.96 6.50 45.43
C TYR A 1076 -11.57 6.12 45.98
N ASN A 1077 -11.45 6.00 47.31
CA ASN A 1077 -10.21 5.57 47.95
C ASN A 1077 -9.76 4.15 47.54
N GLU A 1078 -10.68 3.31 47.05
CA GLU A 1078 -10.32 2.01 46.48
C GLU A 1078 -9.80 2.14 45.04
N PHE A 1079 -10.28 3.13 44.26
CA PHE A 1079 -9.77 3.41 42.91
C PHE A 1079 -8.38 4.06 42.95
N SER A 1080 -8.21 5.08 43.80
CA SER A 1080 -6.98 5.89 43.85
C SER A 1080 -5.71 5.10 44.21
N ARG A 1081 -5.86 3.93 44.83
CA ARG A 1081 -4.75 3.03 45.17
C ARG A 1081 -4.11 2.36 43.95
N TYR A 1082 -4.81 2.30 42.83
CA TYR A 1082 -4.37 1.59 41.63
C TYR A 1082 -4.05 2.51 40.45
N HIS A 1083 -4.06 3.82 40.65
CA HIS A 1083 -3.73 4.77 39.59
C HIS A 1083 -2.27 4.67 39.16
N THR A 1084 -2.06 4.67 37.85
CA THR A 1084 -0.74 4.89 37.24
C THR A 1084 -0.48 6.39 37.02
N GLY A 1085 0.77 6.76 36.71
CA GLY A 1085 1.13 8.14 36.39
C GLY A 1085 0.37 8.69 35.18
N SER A 1086 0.17 7.88 34.14
CA SER A 1086 -0.58 8.25 32.94
C SER A 1086 -2.07 8.43 33.23
N GLU A 1087 -2.69 7.52 34.00
CA GLU A 1087 -4.11 7.64 34.38
C GLU A 1087 -4.39 8.90 35.22
N LEU A 1088 -3.45 9.28 36.12
CA LEU A 1088 -3.56 10.53 36.87
C LEU A 1088 -3.47 11.75 35.97
N ALA A 1089 -2.56 11.74 34.99
CA ALA A 1089 -2.41 12.84 34.04
C ALA A 1089 -3.70 13.10 33.25
N VAL A 1090 -4.33 12.03 32.72
CA VAL A 1090 -5.61 12.12 32.01
C VAL A 1090 -6.70 12.74 32.89
N LEU A 1091 -6.86 12.27 34.14
CA LEU A 1091 -7.86 12.81 35.07
C LEU A 1091 -7.59 14.27 35.49
N GLN A 1092 -6.32 14.68 35.53
CA GLN A 1092 -5.92 16.07 35.79
C GLN A 1092 -6.19 16.97 34.59
N GLN A 1093 -5.91 16.51 33.38
CA GLN A 1093 -6.15 17.23 32.12
C GLN A 1093 -7.61 17.64 31.97
N VAL A 1094 -8.56 16.76 32.31
CA VAL A 1094 -10.01 17.04 32.26
C VAL A 1094 -10.58 17.72 33.52
N GLY A 1095 -9.72 18.11 34.46
CA GLY A 1095 -10.10 18.84 35.68
C GLY A 1095 -10.93 18.02 36.68
N VAL A 1096 -10.86 16.69 36.63
CA VAL A 1096 -11.50 15.81 37.61
C VAL A 1096 -10.71 15.81 38.93
N LEU A 1097 -9.38 15.90 38.83
CA LEU A 1097 -8.46 16.01 39.96
C LEU A 1097 -7.65 17.31 39.85
N SER A 1098 -7.42 17.98 40.98
CA SER A 1098 -6.57 19.18 41.03
C SER A 1098 -5.09 18.80 41.01
N PHE A 1099 -4.24 19.57 40.31
CA PHE A 1099 -2.78 19.52 40.47
C PHE A 1099 -2.43 19.72 41.96
N SER A 1100 -1.81 18.70 42.57
CA SER A 1100 -1.30 18.77 43.95
C SER A 1100 0.20 18.93 43.95
#